data_AF-A0A2V7MYM8-F1
#
_entry.id   AF-A0A2V7MYM8-F1
#
_cell.length_a   1.000
_cell.length_b   1.000
_cell.length_c   1.000
_cell.angle_alpha   90.00
_cell.angle_beta   90.00
_cell.angle_gamma   90.00
#
_symmetry.space_group_name_H-M   'P 1'
#
loop_
_entity.id
_entity.type
_entity.pdbx_description
1 polymer ?
#
loop_
_entity_poly.entity_id
_entity_poly.type
_entity_poly.pdbx_seq_one_letter_code
_entity_poly.pdbx_strand_id
1 'polypeptide(L)'
;MPWHHGQVALADALRPLRRLFGGGRRPEAEKPLRAELLSIERLEERARALAASFTLARDPRRKARPFFSRLEDNARVLREAYRVLADDVHRGEFVPPAAEWLLDNFHLIEGEIRDTRHDLPRQYYLGLPKLASREMAGIARVYAMALELIRHTDGRLDRHQLVRFMAAYQTVAPLTIGELWAWPSMLKLALLESLRRLADETLQGRDARLTADGYLAQIGGAEDTAPLASLPEVLETAYVVRLLQRMREYGPLVSPVRAAVEERLAAQGMTAEDSIRTEHQRQAAGQVSVANAITSLRLCSTLDWTQYFENVSLIEQVLQRDPAGVYGRMDFLSRDRYRQAVEELAEATGEAQLRVALRSVESARQAAELKSADNRAAHVGYHLIGKGRRDLETDVAYRPRLTVRARRFIFAHATSFYLGSIGLVVAALLALAVAYVQAQGGAPWVQAWTAALLLLPASEFAIALVQRLAAHVAAPWRLPRLDFQAGVPEDARTMVVVPTLLTSVAGVAELLEHVEVLALGNVDPRIHFAILGDFADAPTAELPADDEILDAARAGVLALNARLGQGRTDRFHLFHRARQWNPGEGSWIGWERKRGKIEEFNRLLRGAKDTSFRVHVGDPEVLPSIRYCITL
;
A
#
# COMPACT_ATOMS: atom_id res chain seq x y z
N MET A 1 -25.55 34.19 22.81
CA MET A 1 -24.73 33.36 23.72
C MET A 1 -25.30 31.94 23.80
N PRO A 2 -24.85 31.01 22.94
CA PRO A 2 -24.85 29.59 23.31
C PRO A 2 -23.58 28.86 22.81
N TRP A 3 -22.39 29.45 22.99
CA TRP A 3 -21.11 28.84 22.59
C TRP A 3 -20.36 28.16 23.74
N HIS A 4 -20.80 28.33 25.00
CA HIS A 4 -20.10 27.80 26.16
C HIS A 4 -20.45 26.34 26.51
N HIS A 5 -21.62 25.82 26.11
CA HIS A 5 -21.96 24.41 26.39
C HIS A 5 -21.22 23.40 25.48
N GLY A 6 -20.85 23.79 24.26
CA GLY A 6 -20.08 22.93 23.34
C GLY A 6 -18.63 22.68 23.79
N GLN A 7 -17.98 23.68 24.39
CA GLN A 7 -16.58 23.56 24.84
C GLN A 7 -16.42 22.70 26.11
N VAL A 8 -17.40 22.74 27.02
CA VAL A 8 -17.38 21.92 28.24
C VAL A 8 -17.64 20.44 27.92
N ALA A 9 -18.59 20.14 27.02
CA ALA A 9 -18.84 18.79 26.54
C ALA A 9 -17.65 18.21 25.76
N LEU A 10 -16.92 19.03 25.00
CA LEU A 10 -15.71 18.61 24.28
C LEU A 10 -14.53 18.35 25.24
N ALA A 11 -14.34 19.22 26.24
CA ALA A 11 -13.30 19.04 27.26
C ALA A 11 -13.53 17.78 28.11
N ASP A 12 -14.79 17.45 28.44
CA ASP A 12 -15.14 16.21 29.15
C ASP A 12 -15.01 14.96 28.26
N ALA A 13 -15.27 15.07 26.96
CA ALA A 13 -15.04 14.00 25.98
C ALA A 13 -13.55 13.68 25.77
N LEU A 14 -12.66 14.67 25.93
CA LEU A 14 -11.20 14.54 25.74
C LEU A 14 -10.45 14.11 27.02
N ARG A 15 -11.06 14.20 28.22
CA ARG A 15 -10.47 13.74 29.51
C ARG A 15 -9.88 12.32 29.49
N PRO A 16 -10.52 11.28 28.91
CA PRO A 16 -9.93 9.95 28.85
C PRO A 16 -8.67 9.86 27.97
N LEU A 17 -8.52 10.72 26.96
CA LEU A 17 -7.34 10.74 26.09
C LEU A 17 -6.09 11.32 26.79
N ARG A 18 -6.30 12.09 27.87
CA ARG A 18 -5.24 12.65 28.73
C ARG A 18 -4.46 11.57 29.51
N ARG A 19 -5.10 10.45 29.84
CA ARG A 19 -4.51 9.35 30.62
C ARG A 19 -3.67 8.36 29.79
N LEU A 20 -3.87 8.34 28.46
CA LEU A 20 -3.24 7.41 27.51
C LEU A 20 -1.69 7.39 27.50
N PHE A 21 -1.01 8.41 28.02
CA PHE A 21 0.45 8.58 27.84
C PHE A 21 1.18 9.17 29.08
N GLY A 22 0.61 9.05 30.28
CA GLY A 22 1.28 9.45 31.52
C GLY A 22 2.21 8.35 32.03
N GLY A 23 3.53 8.57 32.00
CA GLY A 23 4.51 7.63 32.56
C GLY A 23 4.61 7.74 34.08
N GLY A 24 4.59 6.59 34.78
CA GLY A 24 5.27 6.48 36.08
C GLY A 24 4.52 5.87 37.28
N ARG A 25 3.22 5.58 37.21
CA ARG A 25 2.50 4.85 38.27
C ARG A 25 1.51 3.88 37.62
N ARG A 26 1.29 2.68 38.20
CA ARG A 26 0.20 1.77 37.79
C ARG A 26 -1.07 2.62 37.64
N PRO A 27 -1.59 2.82 36.42
CA PRO A 27 -2.76 3.67 36.27
C PRO A 27 -3.94 2.96 36.92
N GLU A 28 -4.79 3.71 37.62
CA GLU A 28 -6.19 3.30 37.79
C GLU A 28 -6.69 2.75 36.45
N ALA A 29 -7.34 1.59 36.51
CA ALA A 29 -8.26 1.07 35.51
C ALA A 29 -8.72 2.12 34.48
N GLU A 30 -8.15 2.09 33.27
CA GLU A 30 -8.60 3.01 32.22
C GLU A 30 -9.99 2.54 31.73
N LYS A 31 -11.02 3.38 31.93
CA LYS A 31 -12.40 3.03 31.52
C LYS A 31 -12.46 2.64 30.03
N PRO A 32 -13.36 1.71 29.65
CA PRO A 32 -13.62 1.37 28.25
C PRO A 32 -13.90 2.61 27.38
N LEU A 33 -13.52 2.54 26.10
CA LEU A 33 -13.78 3.61 25.13
C LEU A 33 -15.26 3.60 24.72
N ARG A 34 -16.15 4.02 25.62
CA ARG A 34 -17.59 4.12 25.39
C ARG A 34 -18.07 5.55 25.52
N ALA A 35 -18.88 5.98 24.55
CA ALA A 35 -19.68 7.20 24.62
C ALA A 35 -21.07 6.94 24.02
N GLU A 36 -21.88 8.00 23.89
CA GLU A 36 -23.17 7.93 23.19
C GLU A 36 -22.96 7.36 21.77
N LEU A 37 -23.69 6.30 21.44
CA LEU A 37 -23.68 5.71 20.11
C LEU A 37 -24.30 6.68 19.11
N LEU A 38 -23.56 6.98 18.04
CA LEU A 38 -23.99 7.95 17.04
C LEU A 38 -24.52 7.26 15.79
N SER A 39 -25.59 7.81 15.20
CA SER A 39 -26.01 7.45 13.83
C SER A 39 -24.97 7.90 12.81
N ILE A 40 -25.07 7.43 11.57
CA ILE A 40 -24.13 7.80 10.50
C ILE A 40 -24.12 9.32 10.29
N GLU A 41 -25.29 9.97 10.33
CA GLU A 41 -25.42 11.43 10.16
C GLU A 41 -24.72 12.18 11.30
N ARG A 42 -24.91 11.74 12.55
CA ARG A 42 -24.24 12.35 13.71
C ARG A 42 -22.74 12.07 13.71
N LEU A 43 -22.30 10.93 13.17
CA LEU A 43 -20.87 10.63 12.97
C LEU A 43 -20.24 11.58 11.96
N GLU A 44 -20.94 11.96 10.88
CA GLU A 44 -20.44 12.97 9.94
C GLU A 44 -20.34 14.37 10.57
N GLU A 45 -21.35 14.79 11.32
CA GLU A 45 -21.31 16.05 12.06
C GLU A 45 -20.13 16.06 13.04
N ARG A 46 -19.92 14.94 13.74
CA ARG A 46 -18.76 14.75 14.61
C ARG A 46 -17.45 14.83 13.82
N ALA A 47 -17.37 14.21 12.65
CA ALA A 47 -16.19 14.27 11.78
C ALA A 47 -15.85 15.71 11.37
N ARG A 48 -16.86 16.50 10.96
CA ARG A 48 -16.69 17.92 10.62
C ARG A 48 -16.27 18.75 11.84
N ALA A 49 -16.86 18.49 13.01
CA ALA A 49 -16.48 19.16 14.26
C ALA A 49 -15.04 18.83 14.69
N LEU A 50 -14.61 17.58 14.54
CA LEU A 50 -13.22 17.18 14.80
C LEU A 50 -12.26 17.90 13.85
N ALA A 51 -12.57 17.91 12.56
CA ALA A 51 -11.75 18.59 11.55
C ALA A 51 -11.60 20.10 11.84
N ALA A 52 -12.66 20.76 12.30
CA ALA A 52 -12.62 22.17 12.68
C ALA A 52 -11.83 22.42 13.99
N SER A 53 -11.81 21.47 14.92
CA SER A 53 -11.13 21.63 16.21
C SER A 53 -9.64 21.27 16.20
N PHE A 54 -9.22 20.39 15.30
CA PHE A 54 -7.86 19.87 15.27
C PHE A 54 -6.85 20.86 14.70
N THR A 55 -6.01 21.42 15.59
CA THR A 55 -4.88 22.25 15.19
C THR A 55 -3.63 21.41 14.97
N LEU A 56 -2.99 21.55 13.81
CA LEU A 56 -1.74 20.84 13.47
C LEU A 56 -0.50 21.48 14.12
N ALA A 57 0.43 20.63 14.54
CA ALA A 57 1.73 21.06 15.08
C ALA A 57 2.65 21.51 13.95
N ARG A 58 3.35 22.64 14.18
CA ARG A 58 4.32 23.19 13.21
C ARG A 58 5.53 22.27 12.96
N ASP A 59 5.94 21.49 13.97
CA ASP A 59 7.00 20.48 13.82
C ASP A 59 6.49 19.11 14.31
N PRO A 60 6.07 18.24 13.39
CA PRO A 60 5.51 16.93 13.74
C PRO A 60 6.55 15.97 14.34
N ARG A 61 7.85 16.16 14.05
CA ARG A 61 8.91 15.22 14.45
C ARG A 61 9.40 15.48 15.87
N ARG A 62 9.57 16.75 16.26
CA ARG A 62 10.11 17.11 17.58
C ARG A 62 9.21 16.77 18.74
N LYS A 63 7.89 16.72 18.52
CA LYS A 63 6.89 16.49 19.59
C LYS A 63 6.17 15.15 19.46
N ALA A 64 6.66 14.23 18.65
CA ALA A 64 6.00 12.94 18.45
C ALA A 64 6.01 12.12 19.76
N ARG A 65 4.82 11.73 20.24
CA ARG A 65 4.70 10.80 21.37
C ARG A 65 5.20 9.40 20.97
N PRO A 66 5.70 8.60 21.91
CA PRO A 66 6.22 7.26 21.63
C PRO A 66 5.08 6.28 21.29
N PHE A 67 4.69 6.26 20.02
CA PHE A 67 3.67 5.36 19.46
C PHE A 67 3.96 3.88 19.74
N PHE A 68 5.19 3.45 19.46
CA PHE A 68 5.58 2.04 19.60
C PHE A 68 5.55 1.57 21.04
N SER A 69 5.86 2.45 22.00
CA SER A 69 5.75 2.14 23.43
C SER A 69 4.30 1.82 23.78
N ARG A 70 3.31 2.59 23.29
CA ARG A 70 1.91 2.31 23.60
C ARG A 70 1.43 1.01 22.95
N LEU A 71 1.83 0.72 21.71
CA LEU A 71 1.51 -0.55 21.08
C LEU A 71 2.15 -1.75 21.83
N GLU A 72 3.39 -1.62 22.29
CA GLU A 72 4.07 -2.60 23.13
C GLU A 72 3.37 -2.79 24.48
N ASP A 73 2.94 -1.69 25.11
CA ASP A 73 2.19 -1.71 26.36
C ASP A 73 0.85 -2.42 26.19
N ASN A 74 0.11 -2.12 25.11
CA ASN A 74 -1.15 -2.77 24.79
C ASN A 74 -0.96 -4.27 24.55
N ALA A 75 0.06 -4.64 23.77
CA ALA A 75 0.39 -6.04 23.51
C ALA A 75 0.77 -6.80 24.79
N ARG A 76 1.53 -6.17 25.69
CA ARG A 76 1.92 -6.77 26.97
C ARG A 76 0.71 -7.04 27.86
N VAL A 77 -0.15 -6.04 28.05
CA VAL A 77 -1.34 -6.16 28.92
C VAL A 77 -2.32 -7.19 28.36
N LEU A 78 -2.54 -7.21 27.04
CA LEU A 78 -3.41 -8.20 26.42
C LEU A 78 -2.87 -9.64 26.57
N ARG A 79 -1.56 -9.84 26.44
CA ARG A 79 -0.93 -11.16 26.68
C ARG A 79 -1.01 -11.60 28.14
N GLU A 80 -0.84 -10.66 29.07
CA GLU A 80 -1.00 -10.93 30.50
C GLU A 80 -2.44 -11.33 30.82
N ALA A 81 -3.42 -10.58 30.31
CA ALA A 81 -4.84 -10.90 30.45
C ALA A 81 -5.18 -12.28 29.87
N TYR A 82 -4.67 -12.60 28.67
CA TYR A 82 -4.85 -13.92 28.07
C TYR A 82 -4.32 -15.05 28.96
N ARG A 83 -3.09 -14.91 29.50
CA ARG A 83 -2.49 -15.93 30.38
C ARG A 83 -3.31 -16.13 31.64
N VAL A 84 -3.73 -15.04 32.30
CA VAL A 84 -4.53 -15.11 33.53
C VAL A 84 -5.88 -15.78 33.26
N LEU A 85 -6.58 -15.39 32.20
CA LEU A 85 -7.88 -15.94 31.85
C LEU A 85 -7.80 -17.40 31.36
N ALA A 86 -6.71 -17.78 30.68
CA ALA A 86 -6.48 -19.16 30.27
C ALA A 86 -6.21 -20.08 31.47
N ASP A 87 -5.46 -19.60 32.47
CA ASP A 87 -5.23 -20.32 33.74
C ASP A 87 -6.55 -20.53 34.51
N ASP A 88 -7.46 -19.54 34.49
CA ASP A 88 -8.79 -19.68 35.10
C ASP A 88 -9.62 -20.79 34.45
N VAL A 89 -9.62 -20.87 33.11
CA VAL A 89 -10.28 -21.97 32.38
C VAL A 89 -9.73 -23.31 32.82
N HIS A 90 -8.41 -23.43 32.96
CA HIS A 90 -7.77 -24.68 33.38
C HIS A 90 -8.11 -25.09 34.81
N ARG A 91 -8.33 -24.12 35.70
CA ARG A 91 -8.73 -24.33 37.11
C ARG A 91 -10.23 -24.57 37.29
N GLY A 92 -11.03 -24.44 36.22
CA GLY A 92 -12.49 -24.53 36.30
C GLY A 92 -13.13 -23.31 37.00
N GLU A 93 -12.45 -22.18 37.02
CA GLU A 93 -12.98 -20.92 37.57
C GLU A 93 -14.02 -20.31 36.62
N PHE A 94 -14.87 -19.43 37.16
CA PHE A 94 -15.88 -18.74 36.35
C PHE A 94 -15.23 -17.75 35.38
N VAL A 95 -15.44 -17.98 34.07
CA VAL A 95 -14.97 -17.11 33.00
C VAL A 95 -16.17 -16.34 32.40
N PRO A 96 -16.13 -15.00 32.39
CA PRO A 96 -17.22 -14.22 31.81
C PRO A 96 -17.23 -14.34 30.27
N PRO A 97 -18.39 -14.18 29.61
CA PRO A 97 -18.48 -14.32 28.14
C PRO A 97 -17.54 -13.40 27.33
N ALA A 98 -17.21 -12.22 27.87
CA ALA A 98 -16.24 -11.31 27.25
C ALA A 98 -14.80 -11.89 27.23
N ALA A 99 -14.44 -12.68 28.25
CA ALA A 99 -13.15 -13.36 28.32
C ALA A 99 -13.09 -14.54 27.34
N GLU A 100 -14.17 -15.30 27.17
CA GLU A 100 -14.24 -16.39 26.17
C GLU A 100 -13.95 -15.86 24.76
N TRP A 101 -14.61 -14.76 24.36
CA TRP A 101 -14.34 -14.12 23.08
C TRP A 101 -12.88 -13.70 22.91
N LEU A 102 -12.26 -13.17 23.98
CA LEU A 102 -10.84 -12.77 23.96
C LEU A 102 -9.92 -13.98 23.78
N LEU A 103 -10.18 -15.07 24.49
CA LEU A 103 -9.40 -16.31 24.43
C LEU A 103 -9.49 -16.96 23.05
N ASP A 104 -10.71 -17.14 22.53
CA ASP A 104 -10.96 -17.79 21.24
C ASP A 104 -10.29 -17.07 20.06
N ASN A 105 -10.16 -15.74 20.18
CA ASN A 105 -9.68 -14.87 19.10
C ASN A 105 -8.28 -14.29 19.36
N PHE A 106 -7.56 -14.76 20.38
CA PHE A 106 -6.28 -14.16 20.75
C PHE A 106 -5.22 -14.26 19.64
N HIS A 107 -5.26 -15.35 18.85
CA HIS A 107 -4.38 -15.53 17.69
C HIS A 107 -4.51 -14.42 16.64
N LEU A 108 -5.73 -13.89 16.42
CA LEU A 108 -5.97 -12.75 15.55
C LEU A 108 -5.31 -11.50 16.13
N ILE A 109 -5.50 -11.24 17.41
CA ILE A 109 -4.94 -10.06 18.10
C ILE A 109 -3.41 -10.04 17.98
N GLU A 110 -2.74 -11.18 18.18
CA GLU A 110 -1.29 -11.28 18.01
C GLU A 110 -0.84 -11.04 16.56
N GLY A 111 -1.60 -11.57 15.59
CA GLY A 111 -1.41 -11.29 14.17
C GLY A 111 -1.48 -9.79 13.87
N GLU A 112 -2.55 -9.12 14.31
CA GLU A 112 -2.78 -7.69 14.06
C GLU A 112 -1.73 -6.79 14.73
N ILE A 113 -1.23 -7.17 15.92
CA ILE A 113 -0.12 -6.46 16.58
C ILE A 113 1.15 -6.52 15.74
N ARG A 114 1.47 -7.69 15.17
CA ARG A 114 2.64 -7.88 14.33
C ARG A 114 2.51 -7.10 13.02
N ASP A 115 1.36 -7.20 12.37
CA ASP A 115 1.11 -6.55 11.07
C ASP A 115 1.14 -5.02 11.23
N THR A 116 0.54 -4.48 12.29
CA THR A 116 0.60 -3.03 12.60
C THR A 116 2.03 -2.52 12.77
N ARG A 117 2.96 -3.34 13.29
CA ARG A 117 4.38 -2.96 13.40
C ARG A 117 5.10 -2.95 12.05
N HIS A 118 4.74 -3.88 11.17
CA HIS A 118 5.32 -3.98 9.85
C HIS A 118 4.84 -2.84 8.95
N ASP A 119 3.52 -2.62 8.92
CA ASP A 119 2.86 -1.66 8.02
C ASP A 119 3.11 -0.21 8.41
N LEU A 120 3.45 0.05 9.68
CA LEU A 120 3.71 1.40 10.18
C LEU A 120 5.14 1.57 10.72
N PRO A 121 6.17 1.66 9.85
CA PRO A 121 7.54 1.92 10.27
C PRO A 121 7.69 3.24 11.05
N ARG A 122 8.67 3.30 11.95
CA ARG A 122 8.90 4.49 12.79
C ARG A 122 9.09 5.78 12.00
N GLN A 123 9.82 5.71 10.89
CA GLN A 123 10.05 6.89 10.05
C GLN A 123 8.76 7.40 9.40
N TYR A 124 7.87 6.48 9.00
CA TYR A 124 6.58 6.81 8.42
C TYR A 124 5.68 7.48 9.46
N TYR A 125 5.54 6.90 10.66
CA TYR A 125 4.77 7.54 11.75
C TYR A 125 5.29 8.94 12.11
N LEU A 126 6.61 9.15 12.12
CA LEU A 126 7.21 10.46 12.38
C LEU A 126 6.93 11.50 11.28
N GLY A 127 6.61 11.05 10.06
CA GLY A 127 6.21 11.91 8.94
C GLY A 127 4.75 12.39 9.02
N LEU A 128 3.89 11.70 9.77
CA LEU A 128 2.46 12.03 9.83
C LEU A 128 2.20 13.32 10.61
N PRO A 129 1.23 14.16 10.17
CA PRO A 129 0.80 15.36 10.89
C PRO A 129 0.38 15.05 12.33
N LYS A 130 0.91 15.85 13.27
CA LYS A 130 0.61 15.72 14.71
C LYS A 130 -0.30 16.84 15.17
N LEU A 131 -1.11 16.56 16.19
CA LEU A 131 -1.93 17.57 16.83
C LEU A 131 -1.09 18.47 17.76
N ALA A 132 -1.42 19.76 17.80
CA ALA A 132 -0.79 20.78 18.65
C ALA A 132 -1.56 21.06 19.94
N SER A 133 -2.85 20.73 19.97
CA SER A 133 -3.73 20.93 21.13
C SER A 133 -3.11 20.31 22.38
N ARG A 134 -3.12 21.02 23.51
CA ARG A 134 -2.41 20.64 24.76
C ARG A 134 -2.68 19.20 25.20
N GLU A 135 -3.90 18.71 25.02
CA GLU A 135 -4.32 17.37 25.46
C GLU A 135 -3.83 16.26 24.53
N MET A 136 -3.93 16.49 23.22
CA MET A 136 -3.53 15.54 22.16
C MET A 136 -2.15 15.83 21.55
N ALA A 137 -1.36 16.68 22.21
CA ALA A 137 -0.09 17.15 21.68
C ALA A 137 0.85 15.98 21.35
N GLY A 138 1.28 15.89 20.09
CA GLY A 138 2.22 14.86 19.64
C GLY A 138 1.59 13.56 19.14
N ILE A 139 0.26 13.45 19.16
CA ILE A 139 -0.49 12.33 18.61
C ILE A 139 -0.76 12.56 17.12
N ALA A 140 -0.70 11.50 16.30
CA ALA A 140 -1.10 11.58 14.90
C ALA A 140 -2.58 11.94 14.79
N ARG A 141 -2.91 12.92 13.94
CA ARG A 141 -4.30 13.36 13.72
C ARG A 141 -5.23 12.19 13.38
N VAL A 142 -4.80 11.33 12.46
CA VAL A 142 -5.52 10.11 12.07
C VAL A 142 -5.73 9.09 13.20
N TYR A 143 -4.82 9.03 14.18
CA TYR A 143 -5.05 8.19 15.36
C TYR A 143 -6.14 8.75 16.26
N ALA A 144 -6.15 10.07 16.46
CA ALA A 144 -7.20 10.73 17.23
C ALA A 144 -8.58 10.56 16.57
N MET A 145 -8.64 10.64 15.24
CA MET A 145 -9.85 10.33 14.47
C MET A 145 -10.33 8.88 14.70
N ALA A 146 -9.42 7.91 14.63
CA ALA A 146 -9.76 6.49 14.84
C ALA A 146 -10.31 6.23 16.25
N LEU A 147 -9.70 6.81 17.29
CA LEU A 147 -10.17 6.69 18.67
C LEU A 147 -11.58 7.27 18.85
N GLU A 148 -11.85 8.43 18.26
CA GLU A 148 -13.16 9.07 18.35
C GLU A 148 -14.24 8.29 17.59
N LEU A 149 -13.90 7.73 16.43
CA LEU A 149 -14.81 6.86 15.69
C LEU A 149 -15.19 5.63 16.53
N ILE A 150 -14.20 4.90 17.05
CA ILE A 150 -14.42 3.68 17.84
C ILE A 150 -15.20 3.99 19.12
N ARG A 151 -14.93 5.12 19.78
CA ARG A 151 -15.65 5.56 20.99
C ARG A 151 -17.17 5.70 20.74
N HIS A 152 -17.56 6.21 19.58
CA HIS A 152 -18.95 6.50 19.23
C HIS A 152 -19.65 5.39 18.43
N THR A 153 -18.93 4.33 18.08
CA THR A 153 -19.49 3.12 17.46
C THR A 153 -19.39 1.87 18.33
N ASP A 154 -18.87 1.99 19.56
CA ASP A 154 -18.51 0.86 20.44
C ASP A 154 -17.66 -0.20 19.70
N GLY A 155 -16.74 0.28 18.87
CA GLY A 155 -15.86 -0.55 18.06
C GLY A 155 -16.55 -1.32 16.93
N ARG A 156 -17.84 -1.14 16.66
CA ARG A 156 -18.52 -1.72 15.49
C ARG A 156 -18.22 -0.87 14.26
N LEU A 157 -17.43 -1.40 13.34
CA LEU A 157 -17.04 -0.71 12.10
C LEU A 157 -17.64 -1.42 10.89
N ASP A 158 -18.07 -0.63 9.90
CA ASP A 158 -18.38 -1.12 8.56
C ASP A 158 -17.77 -0.19 7.49
N ARG A 159 -17.63 -0.71 6.26
CA ARG A 159 -17.01 0.04 5.16
C ARG A 159 -17.73 1.36 4.86
N HIS A 160 -19.06 1.38 4.92
CA HIS A 160 -19.86 2.55 4.59
C HIS A 160 -19.65 3.67 5.63
N GLN A 161 -19.63 3.33 6.92
CA GLN A 161 -19.30 4.25 8.02
C GLN A 161 -17.91 4.85 7.84
N LEU A 162 -16.91 4.03 7.54
CA LEU A 162 -15.54 4.51 7.31
C LEU A 162 -15.47 5.54 6.18
N VAL A 163 -16.10 5.24 5.04
CA VAL A 163 -16.14 6.15 3.88
C VAL A 163 -16.86 7.45 4.20
N ARG A 164 -18.06 7.38 4.81
CA ARG A 164 -18.87 8.57 5.14
C ARG A 164 -18.16 9.47 6.16
N PHE A 165 -17.58 8.88 7.21
CA PHE A 165 -16.81 9.62 8.21
C PHE A 165 -15.59 10.31 7.58
N MET A 166 -14.83 9.59 6.75
CA MET A 166 -13.64 10.11 6.08
C MET A 166 -13.97 11.22 5.08
N ALA A 167 -15.03 11.05 4.29
CA ALA A 167 -15.52 12.05 3.35
C ALA A 167 -15.97 13.31 4.09
N ALA A 168 -16.79 13.18 5.14
CA ALA A 168 -17.26 14.29 5.94
C ALA A 168 -16.12 15.06 6.61
N TYR A 169 -15.13 14.37 7.17
CA TYR A 169 -13.94 14.99 7.75
C TYR A 169 -13.18 15.86 6.73
N GLN A 170 -12.94 15.31 5.55
CA GLN A 170 -12.16 15.96 4.49
C GLN A 170 -12.87 17.16 3.83
N THR A 171 -14.18 17.33 4.05
CA THR A 171 -14.88 18.57 3.62
C THR A 171 -14.40 19.82 4.34
N VAL A 172 -13.86 19.66 5.55
CA VAL A 172 -13.35 20.76 6.37
C VAL A 172 -11.82 20.80 6.35
N ALA A 173 -11.17 19.64 6.50
CA ALA A 173 -9.71 19.56 6.55
C ALA A 173 -9.18 18.41 5.67
N PRO A 174 -8.62 18.70 4.49
CA PRO A 174 -8.01 17.69 3.63
C PRO A 174 -6.94 16.88 4.36
N LEU A 175 -6.94 15.57 4.14
CA LEU A 175 -5.92 14.66 4.66
C LEU A 175 -4.81 14.49 3.63
N THR A 176 -3.60 14.21 4.09
CA THR A 176 -2.51 13.84 3.19
C THR A 176 -2.69 12.40 2.67
N ILE A 177 -2.07 12.09 1.54
CA ILE A 177 -1.98 10.71 1.01
C ILE A 177 -1.40 9.78 2.09
N GLY A 178 -0.30 10.18 2.74
CA GLY A 178 0.27 9.44 3.87
C GLY A 178 -0.69 9.25 5.07
N GLU A 179 -1.56 10.22 5.39
CA GLU A 179 -2.57 10.03 6.45
C GLU A 179 -3.61 8.98 6.08
N LEU A 180 -4.06 8.98 4.82
CA LEU A 180 -5.03 8.00 4.32
C LEU A 180 -4.44 6.58 4.30
N TRP A 181 -3.17 6.42 3.91
CA TRP A 181 -2.47 5.13 3.96
C TRP A 181 -2.17 4.65 5.38
N ALA A 182 -1.99 5.56 6.34
CA ALA A 182 -1.84 5.19 7.75
C ALA A 182 -3.14 4.76 8.42
N TRP A 183 -4.31 5.09 7.84
CA TRP A 183 -5.63 4.86 8.42
C TRP A 183 -5.88 3.41 8.90
N PRO A 184 -5.53 2.35 8.15
CA PRO A 184 -5.74 0.96 8.57
C PRO A 184 -5.01 0.64 9.87
N SER A 185 -3.73 1.02 9.96
CA SER A 185 -2.90 0.80 11.15
C SER A 185 -3.40 1.62 12.34
N MET A 186 -3.97 2.82 12.10
CA MET A 186 -4.56 3.65 13.16
C MET A 186 -5.84 3.04 13.73
N LEU A 187 -6.70 2.48 12.87
CA LEU A 187 -7.89 1.74 13.28
C LEU A 187 -7.51 0.51 14.10
N LYS A 188 -6.59 -0.32 13.60
CA LYS A 188 -6.08 -1.50 14.32
C LYS A 188 -5.53 -1.12 15.69
N LEU A 189 -4.69 -0.08 15.76
CA LEU A 189 -4.17 0.38 17.05
C LEU A 189 -5.28 0.83 18.01
N ALA A 190 -6.25 1.60 17.53
CA ALA A 190 -7.34 2.09 18.36
C ALA A 190 -8.28 0.96 18.81
N LEU A 191 -8.46 -0.08 18.01
CA LEU A 191 -9.18 -1.31 18.38
C LEU A 191 -8.40 -2.12 19.43
N LEU A 192 -7.08 -2.26 19.27
CA LEU A 192 -6.21 -2.91 20.26
C LEU A 192 -6.21 -2.15 21.60
N GLU A 193 -6.24 -0.83 21.56
CA GLU A 193 -6.41 0.04 22.72
C GLU A 193 -7.78 -0.18 23.40
N SER A 194 -8.85 -0.32 22.62
CA SER A 194 -10.18 -0.65 23.16
C SER A 194 -10.19 -2.03 23.82
N LEU A 195 -9.66 -3.05 23.15
CA LEU A 195 -9.56 -4.41 23.66
C LEU A 195 -8.74 -4.47 24.95
N ARG A 196 -7.64 -3.73 25.03
CA ARG A 196 -6.84 -3.64 26.26
C ARG A 196 -7.70 -3.16 27.43
N ARG A 197 -8.48 -2.08 27.24
CA ARG A 197 -9.35 -1.54 28.31
C ARG A 197 -10.46 -2.50 28.71
N LEU A 198 -11.03 -3.22 27.74
CA LEU A 198 -12.05 -4.25 28.00
C LEU A 198 -11.44 -5.46 28.75
N ALA A 199 -10.20 -5.83 28.44
CA ALA A 199 -9.45 -6.84 29.17
C ALA A 199 -9.14 -6.39 30.61
N ASP A 200 -8.67 -5.15 30.78
CA ASP A 200 -8.44 -4.55 32.11
C ASP A 200 -9.75 -4.53 32.93
N GLU A 201 -10.89 -4.18 32.32
CA GLU A 201 -12.21 -4.20 32.95
C GLU A 201 -12.62 -5.62 33.39
N THR A 202 -12.34 -6.61 32.54
CA THR A 202 -12.66 -8.02 32.80
C THR A 202 -11.82 -8.57 33.95
N LEU A 203 -10.52 -8.23 33.99
CA LEU A 203 -9.61 -8.62 35.06
C LEU A 203 -9.97 -7.97 36.41
N GLN A 204 -10.40 -6.70 36.43
CA GLN A 204 -10.89 -6.08 37.66
C GLN A 204 -12.12 -6.79 38.20
N GLY A 205 -13.09 -7.09 37.33
CA GLY A 205 -14.26 -7.86 37.74
C GLY A 205 -13.89 -9.25 38.27
N ARG A 206 -12.88 -9.89 37.69
CA ARG A 206 -12.32 -11.16 38.18
C ARG A 206 -11.69 -11.01 39.57
N ASP A 207 -10.81 -10.03 39.76
CA ASP A 207 -10.13 -9.80 41.04
C ASP A 207 -11.12 -9.46 42.17
N ALA A 208 -12.18 -8.69 41.85
CA ALA A 208 -13.29 -8.44 42.76
C ALA A 208 -14.01 -9.73 43.17
N ARG A 209 -14.26 -10.66 42.22
CA ARG A 209 -14.87 -11.97 42.54
C ARG A 209 -13.97 -12.84 43.42
N LEU A 210 -12.68 -12.91 43.13
CA LEU A 210 -11.71 -13.68 43.94
C LEU A 210 -11.55 -13.11 45.35
N THR A 211 -11.59 -11.78 45.47
CA THR A 211 -11.56 -11.11 46.78
C THR A 211 -12.81 -11.46 47.60
N ALA A 212 -13.99 -11.59 46.97
CA ALA A 212 -15.21 -12.04 47.64
C ALA A 212 -15.13 -13.50 48.08
N ASP A 213 -14.60 -14.39 47.23
CA ASP A 213 -14.40 -15.81 47.58
C ASP A 213 -13.40 -15.96 48.75
N GLY A 214 -12.29 -15.21 48.71
CA GLY A 214 -11.31 -15.19 49.81
C GLY A 214 -11.88 -14.67 51.13
N TYR A 215 -12.75 -13.67 51.07
CA TYR A 215 -13.45 -13.15 52.25
C TYR A 215 -14.34 -14.21 52.90
N LEU A 216 -15.13 -14.95 52.11
CA LEU A 216 -15.99 -16.01 52.64
C LEU A 216 -15.20 -17.23 53.13
N ALA A 217 -14.09 -17.57 52.48
CA ALA A 217 -13.21 -18.65 52.93
C ALA A 217 -12.63 -18.38 54.33
N GLN A 218 -12.34 -17.12 54.66
CA GLN A 218 -11.90 -16.74 56.01
C GLN A 218 -12.98 -16.94 57.07
N ILE A 219 -14.25 -16.74 56.71
CA ILE A 219 -15.40 -16.94 57.62
C ILE A 219 -15.66 -18.43 57.83
N GLY A 220 -15.58 -19.24 56.77
CA GLY A 220 -15.79 -20.69 56.86
C GLY A 220 -14.69 -21.44 57.61
N GLY A 221 -13.50 -20.85 57.75
CA GLY A 221 -12.36 -21.41 58.49
C GLY A 221 -12.14 -20.85 59.89
N ALA A 222 -12.94 -19.88 60.32
CA ALA A 222 -12.84 -19.27 61.65
C ALA A 222 -13.65 -20.08 62.68
N GLU A 223 -13.01 -20.50 63.77
CA GLU A 223 -13.73 -20.84 65.00
C GLU A 223 -14.47 -19.58 65.52
N ASP A 224 -15.63 -19.76 66.17
CA ASP A 224 -16.68 -18.77 66.54
C ASP A 224 -16.24 -17.44 67.23
N THR A 225 -14.94 -17.19 67.40
CA THR A 225 -14.37 -16.04 68.13
C THR A 225 -13.43 -15.14 67.31
N ALA A 226 -13.13 -15.43 66.04
CA ALA A 226 -12.30 -14.53 65.24
C ALA A 226 -13.10 -13.29 64.75
N PRO A 227 -12.56 -12.06 64.88
CA PRO A 227 -13.24 -10.86 64.39
C PRO A 227 -13.39 -10.93 62.87
N LEU A 228 -14.61 -10.73 62.37
CA LEU A 228 -14.91 -10.65 60.95
C LEU A 228 -14.02 -9.60 60.28
N ALA A 229 -13.37 -9.95 59.18
CA ALA A 229 -12.59 -9.00 58.40
C ALA A 229 -13.47 -7.83 57.93
N SER A 230 -12.90 -6.63 57.90
CA SER A 230 -13.62 -5.42 57.47
C SER A 230 -13.96 -5.50 55.98
N LEU A 231 -15.20 -5.18 55.63
CA LEU A 231 -15.61 -5.02 54.24
C LEU A 231 -14.81 -3.89 53.55
N PRO A 232 -14.52 -4.01 52.23
CA PRO A 232 -13.89 -2.94 51.46
C PRO A 232 -14.64 -1.60 51.56
N GLU A 233 -13.93 -0.49 51.44
CA GLU A 233 -14.55 0.85 51.52
C GLU A 233 -15.56 1.11 50.40
N VAL A 234 -15.22 0.68 49.18
CA VAL A 234 -16.09 0.71 48.00
C VAL A 234 -16.41 -0.74 47.62
N LEU A 235 -17.70 -1.02 47.47
CA LEU A 235 -18.19 -2.34 47.10
C LEU A 235 -18.39 -2.39 45.60
N GLU A 236 -17.45 -2.99 44.88
CA GLU A 236 -17.61 -3.22 43.45
C GLU A 236 -18.78 -4.18 43.17
N THR A 237 -19.53 -3.95 42.08
CA THR A 237 -20.70 -4.76 41.72
C THR A 237 -20.37 -6.24 41.60
N ALA A 238 -19.23 -6.58 40.99
CA ALA A 238 -18.76 -7.95 40.84
C ALA A 238 -18.45 -8.64 42.19
N TYR A 239 -17.90 -7.90 43.16
CA TYR A 239 -17.65 -8.40 44.53
C TYR A 239 -18.98 -8.71 45.22
N VAL A 240 -19.93 -7.76 45.18
CA VAL A 240 -21.25 -7.89 45.82
C VAL A 240 -22.04 -9.06 45.25
N VAL A 241 -22.10 -9.18 43.92
CA VAL A 241 -22.85 -10.25 43.26
C VAL A 241 -22.26 -11.62 43.60
N ARG A 242 -20.92 -11.76 43.59
CA ARG A 242 -20.26 -13.01 43.96
C ARG A 242 -20.49 -13.36 45.43
N LEU A 243 -20.38 -12.37 46.32
CA LEU A 243 -20.62 -12.54 47.74
C LEU A 243 -22.06 -13.01 47.99
N LEU A 244 -23.06 -12.35 47.41
CA LEU A 244 -24.48 -12.74 47.52
C LEU A 244 -24.77 -14.13 46.94
N GLN A 245 -24.09 -14.52 45.85
CA GLN A 245 -24.24 -15.85 45.26
C GLN A 245 -23.70 -16.93 46.19
N ARG A 246 -22.48 -16.76 46.71
CA ARG A 246 -21.83 -17.71 47.61
C ARG A 246 -22.47 -17.76 49.00
N MET A 247 -22.93 -16.63 49.54
CA MET A 247 -23.61 -16.59 50.85
C MET A 247 -24.85 -17.48 50.90
N ARG A 248 -25.52 -17.73 49.77
CA ARG A 248 -26.63 -18.71 49.70
C ARG A 248 -26.18 -20.14 50.04
N GLU A 249 -24.90 -20.46 49.87
CA GLU A 249 -24.31 -21.77 50.17
C GLU A 249 -24.01 -21.96 51.68
N TYR A 250 -23.83 -20.86 52.44
CA TYR A 250 -23.40 -20.88 53.86
C TYR A 250 -24.54 -20.65 54.89
N GLY A 251 -25.77 -20.40 54.44
CA GLY A 251 -26.96 -20.36 55.31
C GLY A 251 -26.93 -19.26 56.39
N PRO A 252 -27.32 -19.54 57.66
CA PRO A 252 -27.48 -18.52 58.70
C PRO A 252 -26.17 -17.92 59.23
N LEU A 253 -25.03 -18.60 59.05
CA LEU A 253 -23.71 -18.17 59.55
C LEU A 253 -23.25 -16.83 58.93
N VAL A 254 -23.77 -16.48 57.76
CA VAL A 254 -23.41 -15.26 57.02
C VAL A 254 -24.44 -14.13 57.15
N SER A 255 -25.43 -14.26 58.03
CA SER A 255 -26.48 -13.24 58.24
C SER A 255 -25.94 -11.86 58.68
N PRO A 256 -24.97 -11.76 59.62
CA PRO A 256 -24.40 -10.46 60.01
C PRO A 256 -23.66 -9.77 58.87
N VAL A 257 -22.97 -10.56 58.02
CA VAL A 257 -22.28 -10.07 56.82
C VAL A 257 -23.29 -9.53 55.81
N ARG A 258 -24.46 -10.18 55.68
CA ARG A 258 -25.52 -9.72 54.77
C ARG A 258 -26.04 -8.35 55.18
N ALA A 259 -26.32 -8.17 56.47
CA ALA A 259 -26.76 -6.89 57.01
C ALA A 259 -25.71 -5.79 56.77
N ALA A 260 -24.42 -6.08 57.00
CA ALA A 260 -23.33 -5.13 56.78
C ALA A 260 -23.16 -4.75 55.29
N VAL A 261 -23.37 -5.69 54.37
CA VAL A 261 -23.34 -5.43 52.92
C VAL A 261 -24.55 -4.59 52.51
N GLU A 262 -25.75 -4.93 52.98
CA GLU A 262 -26.98 -4.17 52.70
C GLU A 262 -26.89 -2.73 53.24
N GLU A 263 -26.38 -2.53 54.45
CA GLU A 263 -26.14 -1.20 55.04
C GLU A 263 -25.14 -0.39 54.20
N ARG A 264 -24.05 -1.02 53.76
CA ARG A 264 -23.03 -0.36 52.94
C ARG A 264 -23.54 -0.02 51.54
N LEU A 265 -24.36 -0.88 50.93
CA LEU A 265 -25.01 -0.62 49.65
C LEU A 265 -26.02 0.52 49.76
N ALA A 266 -26.80 0.56 50.84
CA ALA A 266 -27.73 1.64 51.12
C ALA A 266 -27.01 2.98 51.30
N ALA A 267 -25.84 2.99 51.96
CA ALA A 267 -24.98 4.17 52.06
C ALA A 267 -24.45 4.65 50.70
N GLN A 268 -24.37 3.77 49.69
CA GLN A 268 -24.03 4.09 48.30
C GLN A 268 -25.25 4.41 47.43
N GLY A 269 -26.47 4.38 48.00
CA GLY A 269 -27.72 4.59 47.27
C GLY A 269 -28.08 3.46 46.30
N MET A 270 -27.57 2.24 46.53
CA MET A 270 -27.83 1.07 45.69
C MET A 270 -28.51 -0.04 46.49
N THR A 271 -29.30 -0.87 45.82
CA THR A 271 -29.81 -2.12 46.39
C THR A 271 -29.04 -3.33 45.86
N ALA A 272 -29.18 -4.49 46.52
CA ALA A 272 -28.61 -5.75 46.04
C ALA A 272 -29.09 -6.12 44.62
N GLU A 273 -30.37 -5.88 44.32
CA GLU A 273 -30.92 -6.09 42.98
C GLU A 273 -30.32 -5.13 41.95
N ASP A 274 -30.11 -3.87 42.32
CA ASP A 274 -29.44 -2.90 41.46
C ASP A 274 -27.99 -3.31 41.16
N SER A 275 -27.26 -3.85 42.15
CA SER A 275 -25.91 -4.39 41.96
C SER A 275 -25.89 -5.59 41.00
N ILE A 276 -26.83 -6.53 41.16
CA ILE A 276 -26.98 -7.69 40.25
C ILE A 276 -27.30 -7.23 38.83
N ARG A 277 -28.27 -6.34 38.66
CA ARG A 277 -28.66 -5.80 37.35
C ARG A 277 -27.50 -5.06 36.69
N THR A 278 -26.79 -4.22 37.44
CA THR A 278 -25.65 -3.45 36.93
C THR A 278 -24.51 -4.36 36.48
N GLU A 279 -24.19 -5.40 37.25
CA GLU A 279 -23.15 -6.36 36.89
C GLU A 279 -23.51 -7.16 35.63
N HIS A 280 -24.74 -7.67 35.52
CA HIS A 280 -25.18 -8.37 34.31
C HIS A 280 -25.18 -7.46 33.07
N GLN A 281 -25.64 -6.21 33.19
CA GLN A 281 -25.58 -5.23 32.11
C GLN A 281 -24.12 -4.94 31.71
N ARG A 282 -23.22 -4.80 32.68
CA ARG A 282 -21.79 -4.59 32.42
C ARG A 282 -21.16 -5.77 31.69
N GLN A 283 -21.44 -7.01 32.10
CA GLN A 283 -20.93 -8.21 31.43
C GLN A 283 -21.47 -8.36 30.01
N ALA A 284 -22.77 -8.14 29.81
CA ALA A 284 -23.40 -8.19 28.49
C ALA A 284 -22.82 -7.11 27.56
N ALA A 285 -22.68 -5.87 28.05
CA ALA A 285 -22.04 -4.79 27.30
C ALA A 285 -20.57 -5.11 26.99
N GLY A 286 -19.82 -5.65 27.96
CA GLY A 286 -18.45 -6.13 27.78
C GLY A 286 -18.33 -7.15 26.65
N GLN A 287 -19.18 -8.17 26.66
CA GLN A 287 -19.21 -9.21 25.64
C GLN A 287 -19.45 -8.62 24.25
N VAL A 288 -20.44 -7.75 24.10
CA VAL A 288 -20.76 -7.10 22.82
C VAL A 288 -19.60 -6.23 22.33
N SER A 289 -18.99 -5.43 23.20
CA SER A 289 -17.86 -4.55 22.82
C SER A 289 -16.63 -5.36 22.39
N VAL A 290 -16.31 -6.46 23.09
CA VAL A 290 -15.19 -7.34 22.70
C VAL A 290 -15.48 -8.00 21.35
N ALA A 291 -16.69 -8.52 21.14
CA ALA A 291 -17.11 -9.12 19.87
C ALA A 291 -17.05 -8.11 18.72
N ASN A 292 -17.53 -6.87 18.93
CA ASN A 292 -17.46 -5.79 17.96
C ASN A 292 -16.01 -5.45 17.59
N ALA A 293 -15.14 -5.30 18.59
CA ALA A 293 -13.74 -4.96 18.36
C ALA A 293 -12.99 -6.06 17.58
N ILE A 294 -13.23 -7.34 17.90
CA ILE A 294 -12.68 -8.49 17.16
C ILE A 294 -13.21 -8.52 15.72
N THR A 295 -14.51 -8.34 15.53
CA THR A 295 -15.13 -8.32 14.19
C THR A 295 -14.57 -7.19 13.35
N SER A 296 -14.37 -6.02 13.94
CA SER A 296 -13.77 -4.86 13.26
C SER A 296 -12.28 -5.04 12.97
N LEU A 297 -11.52 -5.75 13.81
CA LEU A 297 -10.15 -6.15 13.48
C LEU A 297 -10.13 -7.06 12.24
N ARG A 298 -11.03 -8.05 12.17
CA ARG A 298 -11.19 -8.90 10.97
C ARG A 298 -11.60 -8.11 9.73
N LEU A 299 -12.47 -7.12 9.88
CA LEU A 299 -12.81 -6.20 8.78
C LEU A 299 -11.54 -5.46 8.31
N CYS A 300 -10.72 -4.97 9.23
CA CYS A 300 -9.51 -4.23 8.88
C CYS A 300 -8.45 -5.08 8.16
N SER A 301 -8.43 -6.40 8.36
CA SER A 301 -7.52 -7.30 7.64
C SER A 301 -8.05 -7.80 6.30
N THR A 302 -9.36 -7.79 6.10
CA THR A 302 -10.00 -8.29 4.86
C THR A 302 -10.39 -7.19 3.87
N LEU A 303 -10.48 -5.93 4.32
CA LEU A 303 -10.83 -4.81 3.45
C LEU A 303 -9.73 -4.53 2.41
N ASP A 304 -10.13 -4.34 1.16
CA ASP A 304 -9.25 -3.79 0.12
C ASP A 304 -8.97 -2.30 0.38
N TRP A 305 -7.84 -2.05 1.03
CA TRP A 305 -7.38 -0.70 1.37
C TRP A 305 -6.96 0.14 0.15
N THR A 306 -6.58 -0.51 -0.95
CA THR A 306 -6.29 0.16 -2.22
C THR A 306 -7.56 0.78 -2.78
N GLN A 307 -8.63 -0.02 -2.90
CA GLN A 307 -9.92 0.50 -3.36
C GLN A 307 -10.52 1.50 -2.37
N TYR A 308 -10.39 1.26 -1.06
CA TYR A 308 -10.83 2.21 -0.04
C TYR A 308 -10.12 3.57 -0.19
N PHE A 309 -8.80 3.58 -0.34
CA PHE A 309 -8.00 4.78 -0.53
C PHE A 309 -8.47 5.59 -1.75
N GLU A 310 -8.68 4.93 -2.89
CA GLU A 310 -9.08 5.61 -4.13
C GLU A 310 -10.47 6.24 -4.02
N ASN A 311 -11.38 5.62 -3.26
CA ASN A 311 -12.71 6.17 -3.02
C ASN A 311 -12.69 7.44 -2.16
N VAL A 312 -11.82 7.50 -1.14
CA VAL A 312 -11.82 8.60 -0.16
C VAL A 312 -10.79 9.68 -0.44
N SER A 313 -9.79 9.43 -1.28
CA SER A 313 -8.70 10.37 -1.53
C SER A 313 -9.16 11.54 -2.42
N LEU A 314 -9.14 12.76 -1.85
CA LEU A 314 -9.42 13.98 -2.63
C LEU A 314 -8.38 14.18 -3.76
N ILE A 315 -7.13 13.77 -3.55
CA ILE A 315 -6.08 13.87 -4.57
C ILE A 315 -6.40 12.91 -5.73
N GLU A 316 -6.80 11.67 -5.43
CA GLU A 316 -7.21 10.71 -6.47
C GLU A 316 -8.38 11.27 -7.28
N GLN A 317 -9.43 11.75 -6.62
CA GLN A 317 -10.61 12.33 -7.27
C GLN A 317 -10.28 13.53 -8.17
N VAL A 318 -9.24 14.30 -7.83
CA VAL A 318 -8.75 15.39 -8.67
C VAL A 318 -7.98 14.84 -9.87
N LEU A 319 -7.02 13.93 -9.66
CA LEU A 319 -6.22 13.36 -10.75
C LEU A 319 -7.06 12.56 -11.75
N GLN A 320 -8.18 11.98 -11.31
CA GLN A 320 -9.18 11.34 -12.18
C GLN A 320 -9.84 12.30 -13.19
N ARG A 321 -9.76 13.62 -12.96
CA ARG A 321 -10.22 14.66 -13.91
C ARG A 321 -9.20 14.96 -15.01
N ASP A 322 -8.28 14.04 -15.27
CA ASP A 322 -7.29 14.10 -16.35
C ASP A 322 -7.98 14.35 -17.70
N PRO A 323 -7.67 15.46 -18.40
CA PRO A 323 -8.32 15.79 -19.68
C PRO A 323 -8.12 14.75 -20.77
N ALA A 324 -6.98 14.05 -20.76
CA ALA A 324 -6.70 12.96 -21.69
C ALA A 324 -7.46 11.65 -21.37
N GLY A 325 -8.12 11.57 -20.20
CA GLY A 325 -8.81 10.36 -19.74
C GLY A 325 -7.89 9.13 -19.61
N VAL A 326 -6.57 9.33 -19.50
CA VAL A 326 -5.59 8.24 -19.43
C VAL A 326 -5.39 7.83 -17.97
N TYR A 327 -5.35 8.78 -17.04
CA TYR A 327 -5.05 8.51 -15.62
C TYR A 327 -5.92 7.39 -15.03
N GLY A 328 -7.23 7.45 -15.21
CA GLY A 328 -8.16 6.44 -14.69
C GLY A 328 -8.01 5.04 -15.30
N ARG A 329 -7.36 4.93 -16.46
CA ARG A 329 -7.06 3.67 -17.14
C ARG A 329 -5.67 3.12 -16.80
N MET A 330 -4.95 3.76 -15.87
CA MET A 330 -3.60 3.33 -15.48
C MET A 330 -3.63 2.30 -14.36
N ASP A 331 -2.63 1.42 -14.34
CA ASP A 331 -2.46 0.48 -13.24
C ASP A 331 -2.20 1.22 -11.92
N PHE A 332 -2.54 0.56 -10.81
CA PHE A 332 -2.43 1.16 -9.48
C PHE A 332 -1.02 1.71 -9.20
N LEU A 333 0.04 0.99 -9.60
CA LEU A 333 1.42 1.40 -9.36
C LEU A 333 1.79 2.68 -10.12
N SER A 334 1.26 2.88 -11.33
CA SER A 334 1.49 4.11 -12.07
C SER A 334 0.70 5.28 -11.49
N ARG A 335 -0.55 5.06 -11.08
CA ARG A 335 -1.34 6.06 -10.36
C ARG A 335 -0.68 6.45 -9.05
N ASP A 336 -0.14 5.47 -8.32
CA ASP A 336 0.60 5.70 -7.08
C ASP A 336 1.86 6.53 -7.29
N ARG A 337 2.63 6.26 -8.35
CA ARG A 337 3.78 7.09 -8.73
C ARG A 337 3.39 8.56 -8.93
N TYR A 338 2.21 8.83 -9.47
CA TYR A 338 1.73 10.19 -9.71
C TYR A 338 1.30 10.84 -8.39
N ARG A 339 0.67 10.08 -7.49
CA ARG A 339 0.35 10.51 -6.13
C ARG A 339 1.61 10.82 -5.32
N GLN A 340 2.64 9.98 -5.40
CA GLN A 340 3.96 10.24 -4.81
C GLN A 340 4.58 11.52 -5.38
N ALA A 341 4.46 11.74 -6.70
CA ALA A 341 4.95 12.95 -7.33
C ALA A 341 4.22 14.21 -6.84
N VAL A 342 2.95 14.11 -6.41
CA VAL A 342 2.20 15.17 -5.73
C VAL A 342 2.75 15.38 -4.31
N GLU A 343 2.97 14.30 -3.54
CA GLU A 343 3.56 14.40 -2.19
C GLU A 343 4.95 15.05 -2.20
N GLU A 344 5.76 14.77 -3.22
CA GLU A 344 7.11 15.34 -3.37
C GLU A 344 7.11 16.85 -3.60
N LEU A 345 6.09 17.38 -4.30
CA LEU A 345 5.96 18.81 -4.63
C LEU A 345 5.27 19.61 -3.53
N ALA A 346 4.46 18.95 -2.72
CA ALA A 346 3.67 19.59 -1.69
C ALA A 346 4.42 19.69 -0.37
N GLU A 347 4.03 20.67 0.45
CA GLU A 347 4.28 20.59 1.88
C GLU A 347 3.53 19.40 2.48
N ALA A 348 3.91 18.97 3.69
CA ALA A 348 3.30 17.83 4.39
C ALA A 348 1.91 18.17 4.97
N THR A 349 1.03 18.76 4.16
CA THR A 349 -0.34 19.15 4.50
C THR A 349 -1.28 18.72 3.37
N GLY A 350 -2.50 18.33 3.72
CA GLY A 350 -3.49 17.89 2.73
C GLY A 350 -3.87 19.01 1.75
N GLU A 351 -3.95 20.25 2.22
CA GLU A 351 -4.22 21.42 1.38
C GLU A 351 -3.13 21.67 0.33
N ALA A 352 -1.86 21.52 0.71
CA ALA A 352 -0.76 21.69 -0.24
C ALA A 352 -0.76 20.58 -1.29
N GLN A 353 -1.01 19.33 -0.88
CA GLN A 353 -1.13 18.19 -1.81
C GLN A 353 -2.30 18.39 -2.77
N LEU A 354 -3.46 18.80 -2.26
CA LEU A 354 -4.63 19.11 -3.08
C LEU A 354 -4.36 20.25 -4.07
N ARG A 355 -3.67 21.31 -3.64
CA ARG A 355 -3.27 22.43 -4.51
C ARG A 355 -2.38 21.98 -5.66
N VAL A 356 -1.38 21.13 -5.39
CA VAL A 356 -0.50 20.58 -6.43
C VAL A 356 -1.29 19.73 -7.43
N ALA A 357 -2.19 18.86 -6.94
CA ALA A 357 -3.03 18.03 -7.79
C ALA A 357 -3.98 18.85 -8.67
N LEU A 358 -4.61 19.90 -8.11
CA LEU A 358 -5.45 20.81 -8.87
C LEU A 358 -4.64 21.55 -9.93
N ARG A 359 -3.42 22.00 -9.59
CA ARG A 359 -2.56 22.70 -10.53
C ARG A 359 -2.08 21.80 -11.67
N SER A 360 -1.76 20.53 -11.40
CA SER A 360 -1.35 19.59 -12.46
C SER A 360 -2.47 19.30 -13.46
N VAL A 361 -3.71 19.17 -12.97
CA VAL A 361 -4.90 19.02 -13.83
C VAL A 361 -5.17 20.29 -14.63
N GLU A 362 -5.04 21.46 -14.01
CA GLU A 362 -5.23 22.73 -14.72
C GLU A 362 -4.18 22.95 -15.82
N SER A 363 -2.90 22.67 -15.57
CA SER A 363 -1.85 22.74 -16.59
C SER A 363 -2.10 21.74 -17.73
N ALA A 364 -2.63 20.56 -17.42
CA ALA A 364 -3.03 19.57 -18.42
C ALA A 364 -4.22 20.09 -19.25
N ARG A 365 -5.22 20.69 -18.60
CA ARG A 365 -6.41 21.25 -19.26
C ARG A 365 -6.06 22.38 -20.22
N GLN A 366 -5.21 23.31 -19.78
CA GLN A 366 -4.72 24.41 -20.64
C GLN A 366 -3.97 23.88 -21.87
N ALA A 367 -3.17 22.83 -21.71
CA ALA A 367 -2.49 22.20 -22.84
C ALA A 367 -3.44 21.47 -23.80
N ALA A 368 -4.51 20.88 -23.27
CA ALA A 368 -5.57 20.26 -24.07
C ALA A 368 -6.31 21.31 -24.91
N GLU A 369 -6.67 22.45 -24.30
CA GLU A 369 -7.35 23.57 -24.95
C GLU A 369 -6.48 24.24 -26.03
N LEU A 370 -5.18 24.40 -25.79
CA LEU A 370 -4.25 25.07 -26.72
C LEU A 370 -3.81 24.20 -27.91
N LYS A 371 -3.81 22.87 -27.78
CA LYS A 371 -3.25 21.97 -28.80
C LYS A 371 -4.24 20.90 -29.24
N SER A 372 -4.58 19.98 -28.34
CA SER A 372 -5.54 18.88 -28.50
C SER A 372 -5.49 18.00 -27.25
N ALA A 373 -6.58 17.31 -26.94
CA ALA A 373 -6.64 16.28 -25.91
C ALA A 373 -5.66 15.11 -26.15
N ASP A 374 -5.30 14.84 -27.42
CA ASP A 374 -4.33 13.79 -27.77
C ASP A 374 -2.87 14.22 -27.56
N ASN A 375 -2.64 15.50 -27.23
CA ASN A 375 -1.29 15.97 -26.96
C ASN A 375 -0.77 15.35 -25.67
N ARG A 376 0.50 14.93 -25.66
CA ARG A 376 1.16 14.42 -24.43
C ARG A 376 1.07 15.41 -23.27
N ALA A 377 1.04 16.72 -23.54
CA ALA A 377 0.92 17.75 -22.52
C ALA A 377 -0.49 17.87 -21.92
N ALA A 378 -1.52 17.31 -22.57
CA ALA A 378 -2.91 17.25 -22.07
C ALA A 378 -3.13 16.20 -20.97
N HIS A 379 -2.11 15.40 -20.66
CA HIS A 379 -2.15 14.39 -19.62
C HIS A 379 -1.43 14.87 -18.34
N VAL A 380 -2.03 14.64 -17.17
CA VAL A 380 -1.46 15.01 -15.86
C VAL A 380 -0.05 14.45 -15.61
N GLY A 381 0.26 13.25 -16.12
CA GLY A 381 1.57 12.63 -15.98
C GLY A 381 2.72 13.42 -16.62
N TYR A 382 2.43 14.18 -17.68
CA TYR A 382 3.44 15.04 -18.33
C TYR A 382 3.96 16.13 -17.40
N HIS A 383 3.07 16.70 -16.58
CA HIS A 383 3.37 17.74 -15.60
C HIS A 383 3.88 17.17 -14.28
N LEU A 384 3.39 15.99 -13.86
CA LEU A 384 3.82 15.39 -12.60
C LEU A 384 5.17 14.68 -12.68
N ILE A 385 5.46 13.92 -13.73
CA ILE A 385 6.71 13.13 -13.82
C ILE A 385 7.47 13.32 -15.12
N GLY A 386 6.88 14.02 -16.09
CA GLY A 386 7.41 14.20 -17.43
C GLY A 386 8.16 15.52 -17.62
N LYS A 387 8.17 15.98 -18.87
CA LYS A 387 8.93 17.18 -19.29
C LYS A 387 8.33 18.49 -18.75
N GLY A 388 7.02 18.52 -18.46
CA GLY A 388 6.33 19.69 -17.88
C GLY A 388 6.57 19.88 -16.39
N ARG A 389 7.32 18.99 -15.73
CA ARG A 389 7.57 19.03 -14.29
C ARG A 389 8.22 20.32 -13.79
N ARG A 390 9.11 20.93 -14.59
CA ARG A 390 9.75 22.20 -14.20
C ARG A 390 8.78 23.38 -14.16
N ASP A 391 7.82 23.39 -15.09
CA ASP A 391 6.82 24.46 -15.17
C ASP A 391 5.85 24.34 -13.99
N LEU A 392 5.40 23.11 -13.70
CA LEU A 392 4.57 22.83 -12.52
C LEU A 392 5.28 23.18 -11.21
N GLU A 393 6.58 22.87 -11.08
CA GLU A 393 7.39 23.25 -9.90
C GLU A 393 7.43 24.76 -9.68
N THR A 394 7.53 25.54 -10.77
CA THR A 394 7.49 27.00 -10.73
C THR A 394 6.12 27.49 -10.28
N ASP A 395 5.06 26.92 -10.85
CA ASP A 395 3.67 27.28 -10.56
C ASP A 395 3.27 27.03 -9.10
N VAL A 396 3.79 25.97 -8.48
CA VAL A 396 3.49 25.63 -7.07
C VAL A 396 4.54 26.19 -6.11
N ALA A 397 5.47 27.02 -6.59
CA ALA A 397 6.58 27.61 -5.84
C ALA A 397 7.46 26.58 -5.10
N TYR A 398 7.62 25.38 -5.68
CA TYR A 398 8.42 24.31 -5.10
C TYR A 398 9.92 24.65 -5.16
N ARG A 399 10.61 24.48 -4.02
CA ARG A 399 12.06 24.68 -3.92
C ARG A 399 12.77 23.33 -3.77
N PRO A 400 13.36 22.76 -4.84
CA PRO A 400 14.04 21.48 -4.74
C PRO A 400 15.26 21.57 -3.83
N ARG A 401 15.46 20.54 -3.01
CA ARG A 401 16.65 20.38 -2.16
C ARG A 401 17.93 20.38 -3.01
N LEU A 402 19.05 20.78 -2.42
CA LEU A 402 20.36 20.83 -3.10
C LEU A 402 20.74 19.48 -3.74
N THR A 403 20.44 18.37 -3.07
CA THR A 403 20.68 17.02 -3.59
C THR A 403 19.91 16.73 -4.88
N VAL A 404 18.65 17.17 -4.96
CA VAL A 404 17.81 17.03 -6.16
C VAL A 404 18.34 17.90 -7.29
N ARG A 405 18.81 19.12 -6.98
CA ARG A 405 19.43 20.02 -7.97
C ARG A 405 20.72 19.43 -8.54
N ALA A 406 21.61 18.94 -7.68
CA ALA A 406 22.86 18.30 -8.10
C ALA A 406 22.59 17.06 -8.96
N ARG A 407 21.66 16.19 -8.54
CA ARG A 407 21.24 15.02 -9.32
C ARG A 407 20.74 15.44 -10.71
N ARG A 408 19.85 16.42 -10.80
CA ARG A 408 19.35 16.93 -12.09
C ARG A 408 20.44 17.46 -12.99
N PHE A 409 21.43 18.16 -12.42
CA PHE A 409 22.56 18.68 -13.19
C PHE A 409 23.43 17.56 -13.77
N ILE A 410 23.71 16.52 -12.97
CA ILE A 410 24.44 15.32 -13.40
C ILE A 410 23.69 14.62 -14.53
N PHE A 411 22.38 14.37 -14.38
CA PHE A 411 21.59 13.70 -15.41
C PHE A 411 21.35 14.55 -16.66
N ALA A 412 21.32 15.88 -16.54
CA ALA A 412 21.24 16.78 -17.70
C ALA A 412 22.53 16.75 -18.54
N HIS A 413 23.68 16.48 -17.92
CA HIS A 413 24.99 16.37 -18.58
C HIS A 413 25.55 14.95 -18.44
N ALA A 414 24.68 13.93 -18.51
CA ALA A 414 25.03 12.55 -18.19
C ALA A 414 26.22 12.04 -19.01
N THR A 415 26.26 12.35 -20.31
CA THR A 415 27.37 11.98 -21.20
C THR A 415 28.69 12.60 -20.75
N SER A 416 28.70 13.89 -20.41
CA SER A 416 29.91 14.60 -19.97
C SER A 416 30.40 14.10 -18.62
N PHE A 417 29.50 13.84 -17.66
CA PHE A 417 29.88 13.27 -16.36
C PHE A 417 30.35 11.82 -16.50
N TYR A 418 29.71 11.02 -17.35
CA TYR A 418 30.10 9.62 -17.58
C TYR A 418 31.48 9.54 -18.23
N LEU A 419 31.67 10.18 -19.40
CA LEU A 419 32.96 10.18 -20.09
C LEU A 419 34.05 10.92 -19.29
N GLY A 420 33.69 12.02 -18.62
CA GLY A 420 34.62 12.80 -17.79
C GLY A 420 35.09 12.03 -16.56
N SER A 421 34.21 11.27 -15.89
CA SER A 421 34.61 10.44 -14.76
C SER A 421 35.51 9.27 -15.19
N ILE A 422 35.22 8.63 -16.33
CA ILE A 422 36.11 7.61 -16.92
C ILE A 422 37.47 8.24 -17.23
N GLY A 423 37.50 9.37 -17.95
CA GLY A 423 38.72 10.07 -18.30
C GLY A 423 39.54 10.48 -17.07
N LEU A 424 38.88 10.94 -16.00
CA LEU A 424 39.54 11.32 -14.75
C LEU A 424 40.17 10.12 -14.03
N VAL A 425 39.47 8.98 -13.96
CA VAL A 425 40.02 7.76 -13.35
C VAL A 425 41.18 7.21 -14.19
N VAL A 426 41.06 7.18 -15.52
CA VAL A 426 42.15 6.77 -16.42
C VAL A 426 43.36 7.69 -16.24
N ALA A 427 43.16 9.01 -16.28
CA ALA A 427 44.23 9.97 -16.10
C ALA A 427 44.92 9.82 -14.74
N ALA A 428 44.16 9.58 -13.67
CA ALA A 428 44.72 9.36 -12.34
C ALA A 428 45.57 8.08 -12.26
N LEU A 429 45.12 6.97 -12.87
CA LEU A 429 45.87 5.72 -12.92
C LEU A 429 47.15 5.85 -13.75
N LEU A 430 47.08 6.50 -14.90
CA LEU A 430 48.25 6.76 -15.74
C LEU A 430 49.25 7.69 -15.04
N ALA A 431 48.77 8.75 -14.38
CA ALA A 431 49.61 9.66 -13.61
C ALA A 431 50.31 8.94 -12.46
N LEU A 432 49.61 8.05 -11.74
CA LEU A 432 50.19 7.24 -10.67
C LEU A 432 51.28 6.29 -11.20
N ALA A 433 51.04 5.63 -12.33
CA ALA A 433 52.02 4.74 -12.95
C ALA A 433 53.27 5.49 -13.44
N VAL A 434 53.08 6.64 -14.09
CA VAL A 434 54.20 7.49 -14.53
C VAL A 434 54.99 8.03 -13.32
N ALA A 435 54.31 8.50 -12.28
CA ALA A 435 54.95 8.97 -11.05
C ALA A 435 55.75 7.85 -10.35
N TYR A 436 55.24 6.63 -10.35
CA TYR A 436 55.96 5.46 -9.83
C TYR A 436 57.25 5.17 -10.62
N VAL A 437 57.18 5.16 -11.95
CA VAL A 437 58.36 4.95 -12.81
C VAL A 437 59.38 6.08 -12.64
N GLN A 438 58.91 7.34 -12.52
CA GLN A 438 59.77 8.50 -12.23
C GLN A 438 60.48 8.36 -10.89
N ALA A 439 59.78 7.95 -9.84
CA ALA A 439 60.37 7.76 -8.51
C ALA A 439 61.45 6.68 -8.47
N GLN A 440 61.37 5.69 -9.38
CA GLN A 440 62.38 4.63 -9.54
C GLN A 440 63.53 5.01 -10.50
N GLY A 441 63.59 6.27 -10.95
CA GLY A 441 64.64 6.75 -11.86
C GLY A 441 64.45 6.33 -13.33
N GLY A 442 63.23 5.94 -13.74
CA GLY A 442 62.95 5.49 -15.09
C GLY A 442 63.02 6.61 -16.13
N ALA A 443 63.66 6.33 -17.27
CA ALA A 443 63.81 7.29 -18.37
C ALA A 443 62.45 7.69 -19.01
N PRO A 444 62.35 8.87 -19.67
CA PRO A 444 61.09 9.37 -20.24
C PRO A 444 60.41 8.42 -21.24
N TRP A 445 61.17 7.68 -22.04
CA TRP A 445 60.62 6.70 -22.98
C TRP A 445 59.97 5.50 -22.27
N VAL A 446 60.52 5.08 -21.10
CA VAL A 446 59.94 4.01 -20.27
C VAL A 446 58.60 4.47 -19.68
N GLN A 447 58.52 5.74 -19.27
CA GLN A 447 57.27 6.35 -18.78
C GLN A 447 56.20 6.36 -19.88
N ALA A 448 56.57 6.75 -21.11
CA ALA A 448 55.66 6.77 -22.26
C ALA A 448 55.15 5.36 -22.61
N TRP A 449 56.02 4.36 -22.67
CA TRP A 449 55.62 2.96 -22.91
C TRP A 449 54.75 2.40 -21.78
N THR A 450 55.08 2.70 -20.52
CA THR A 450 54.26 2.29 -19.38
C THR A 450 52.85 2.87 -19.48
N ALA A 451 52.73 4.17 -19.80
CA ALA A 451 51.42 4.81 -19.98
C ALA A 451 50.65 4.20 -21.16
N ALA A 452 51.32 3.93 -22.29
CA ALA A 452 50.70 3.35 -23.47
C ALA A 452 50.17 1.92 -23.20
N LEU A 453 50.97 1.07 -22.55
CA LEU A 453 50.56 -0.30 -22.20
C LEU A 453 49.47 -0.33 -21.13
N LEU A 454 49.50 0.62 -20.18
CA LEU A 454 48.51 0.69 -19.10
C LEU A 454 47.19 1.33 -19.55
N LEU A 455 47.15 2.05 -20.68
CA LEU A 455 45.95 2.76 -21.14
C LEU A 455 44.74 1.83 -21.28
N LEU A 456 44.91 0.67 -21.93
CA LEU A 456 43.84 -0.31 -22.12
C LEU A 456 43.33 -0.88 -20.79
N PRO A 457 44.15 -1.51 -19.93
CA PRO A 457 43.67 -2.05 -18.65
C PRO A 457 43.17 -0.97 -17.69
N ALA A 458 43.74 0.24 -17.70
CA ALA A 458 43.23 1.37 -16.92
C ALA A 458 41.84 1.82 -17.40
N SER A 459 41.60 1.82 -18.72
CA SER A 459 40.31 2.17 -19.30
C SER A 459 39.23 1.15 -18.94
N GLU A 460 39.51 -0.15 -19.04
CA GLU A 460 38.58 -1.22 -18.64
C GLU A 460 38.23 -1.12 -17.15
N PHE A 461 39.23 -0.92 -16.29
CA PHE A 461 38.99 -0.72 -14.86
C PHE A 461 38.16 0.54 -14.59
N ALA A 462 38.48 1.66 -15.24
CA ALA A 462 37.75 2.91 -15.08
C ALA A 462 36.28 2.78 -15.51
N ILE A 463 36.02 2.13 -16.65
CA ILE A 463 34.68 1.84 -17.14
C ILE A 463 33.92 1.00 -16.12
N ALA A 464 34.50 -0.11 -15.65
CA ALA A 464 33.85 -1.00 -14.69
C ALA A 464 33.54 -0.28 -13.36
N LEU A 465 34.48 0.51 -12.84
CA LEU A 465 34.31 1.29 -11.62
C LEU A 465 33.21 2.35 -11.76
N VAL A 466 33.25 3.14 -12.83
CA VAL A 466 32.26 4.19 -13.10
C VAL A 466 30.88 3.59 -13.32
N GLN A 467 30.76 2.50 -14.08
CA GLN A 467 29.48 1.82 -14.29
C GLN A 467 28.90 1.28 -12.97
N ARG A 468 29.74 0.69 -12.11
CA ARG A 468 29.32 0.23 -10.79
C ARG A 468 28.82 1.40 -9.94
N LEU A 469 29.53 2.51 -9.89
CA LEU A 469 29.10 3.70 -9.15
C LEU A 469 27.82 4.31 -9.74
N ALA A 470 27.73 4.40 -11.06
CA ALA A 470 26.55 4.91 -11.76
C ALA A 470 25.30 4.08 -11.44
N ALA A 471 25.42 2.75 -11.38
CA ALA A 471 24.32 1.86 -11.02
C ALA A 471 23.79 2.08 -9.59
N HIS A 472 24.62 2.55 -8.65
CA HIS A 472 24.16 2.88 -7.28
C HIS A 472 23.43 4.22 -7.21
N VAL A 473 23.71 5.14 -8.14
CA VAL A 473 23.12 6.50 -8.16
C VAL A 473 21.88 6.57 -9.05
N ALA A 474 21.86 5.80 -10.14
CA ALA A 474 20.77 5.75 -11.10
C ALA A 474 19.68 4.75 -10.66
N ALA A 475 18.72 5.23 -9.88
CA ALA A 475 17.53 4.45 -9.56
C ALA A 475 16.77 4.07 -10.86
N PRO A 476 16.30 2.81 -11.02
CA PRO A 476 15.55 2.38 -12.19
C PRO A 476 14.19 3.09 -12.27
N TRP A 477 13.78 3.46 -13.48
CA TRP A 477 12.51 4.16 -13.73
C TRP A 477 11.48 3.17 -14.23
N ARG A 478 10.40 2.96 -13.47
CA ARG A 478 9.27 2.15 -13.95
C ARG A 478 8.48 2.95 -14.97
N LEU A 479 8.38 2.44 -16.20
CA LEU A 479 7.52 3.07 -17.20
C LEU A 479 6.05 2.99 -16.74
N PRO A 480 5.28 4.10 -16.83
CA PRO A 480 3.86 4.06 -16.53
C PRO A 480 3.13 3.06 -17.44
N ARG A 481 2.17 2.32 -16.87
CA ARG A 481 1.42 1.25 -17.53
C ARG A 481 -0.07 1.54 -17.49
N LEU A 482 -0.77 1.07 -18.51
CA LEU A 482 -2.23 0.99 -18.53
C LEU A 482 -2.66 -0.30 -17.80
N ASP A 483 -3.86 -0.25 -17.23
CA ASP A 483 -4.52 -1.40 -16.65
C ASP A 483 -5.39 -2.09 -17.70
N PHE A 484 -4.97 -3.29 -18.12
CA PHE A 484 -5.70 -4.15 -19.06
C PHE A 484 -6.15 -5.46 -18.39
N GLN A 485 -6.37 -5.46 -17.06
CA GLN A 485 -6.90 -6.65 -16.37
C GLN A 485 -8.27 -7.11 -16.91
N ALA A 486 -9.09 -6.18 -17.40
CA ALA A 486 -10.38 -6.48 -18.05
C ALA A 486 -10.25 -6.86 -19.54
N GLY A 487 -9.02 -6.93 -20.07
CA GLY A 487 -8.71 -7.16 -21.48
C GLY A 487 -8.19 -5.92 -22.20
N VAL A 488 -7.63 -6.14 -23.39
CA VAL A 488 -7.13 -5.10 -24.29
C VAL A 488 -8.33 -4.39 -24.93
N PRO A 489 -8.36 -3.04 -25.06
CA PRO A 489 -9.42 -2.34 -25.77
C PRO A 489 -9.21 -2.37 -27.30
N GLU A 490 -10.25 -2.02 -28.06
CA GLU A 490 -10.20 -2.11 -29.54
C GLU A 490 -9.18 -1.17 -30.18
N ASP A 491 -8.96 0.00 -29.58
CA ASP A 491 -7.98 1.00 -30.01
C ASP A 491 -6.52 0.62 -29.67
N ALA A 492 -6.33 -0.45 -28.88
CA ALA A 492 -5.03 -0.99 -28.50
C ALA A 492 -4.79 -2.42 -29.02
N ARG A 493 -5.52 -2.85 -30.05
CA ARG A 493 -5.27 -4.13 -30.74
C ARG A 493 -3.79 -4.32 -31.05
N THR A 494 -3.29 -5.49 -30.70
CA THR A 494 -1.86 -5.77 -30.69
C THR A 494 -1.56 -7.01 -31.51
N MET A 495 -0.53 -6.93 -32.33
CA MET A 495 0.02 -8.06 -33.08
C MET A 495 1.36 -8.47 -32.49
N VAL A 496 1.47 -9.72 -32.01
CA VAL A 496 2.73 -10.34 -31.62
C VAL A 496 3.39 -10.90 -32.87
N VAL A 497 4.53 -10.37 -33.25
CA VAL A 497 5.27 -10.75 -34.45
C VAL A 497 6.48 -11.61 -34.10
N VAL A 498 6.64 -12.74 -34.78
CA VAL A 498 7.76 -13.68 -34.62
C VAL A 498 8.59 -13.67 -35.91
N PRO A 499 9.61 -12.80 -36.02
CA PRO A 499 10.49 -12.74 -37.18
C PRO A 499 11.50 -13.89 -37.16
N THR A 500 11.43 -14.77 -38.16
CA THR A 500 12.24 -16.00 -38.18
C THR A 500 12.64 -16.41 -39.60
N LEU A 501 13.58 -17.34 -39.69
CA LEU A 501 13.93 -18.02 -40.93
C LEU A 501 13.18 -19.34 -41.01
N LEU A 502 12.55 -19.60 -42.15
CA LEU A 502 11.94 -20.90 -42.45
C LEU A 502 12.99 -21.75 -43.17
N THR A 503 13.62 -22.67 -42.45
CA THR A 503 14.78 -23.46 -42.95
C THR A 503 14.44 -24.91 -43.25
N SER A 504 13.45 -25.48 -42.58
CA SER A 504 13.00 -26.86 -42.76
C SER A 504 11.56 -27.05 -42.28
N VAL A 505 10.90 -28.11 -42.75
CA VAL A 505 9.55 -28.48 -42.31
C VAL A 505 9.52 -28.78 -40.80
N ALA A 506 10.54 -29.46 -40.27
CA ALA A 506 10.65 -29.73 -38.84
C ALA A 506 10.76 -28.43 -38.01
N GLY A 507 11.58 -27.47 -38.46
CA GLY A 507 11.71 -26.18 -37.78
C GLY A 507 10.43 -25.34 -37.84
N VAL A 508 9.65 -25.47 -38.92
CA VAL A 508 8.31 -24.87 -39.01
C VAL A 508 7.36 -25.47 -37.98
N ALA A 509 7.39 -26.80 -37.77
CA ALA A 509 6.56 -27.46 -36.76
C ALA A 509 6.88 -26.95 -35.35
N GLU A 510 8.16 -26.87 -34.99
CA GLU A 510 8.61 -26.32 -33.69
C GLU A 510 8.19 -24.85 -33.52
N LEU A 511 8.29 -24.04 -34.58
CA LEU A 511 7.84 -22.65 -34.57
C LEU A 511 6.33 -22.54 -34.31
N LEU A 512 5.53 -23.38 -34.95
CA LEU A 512 4.08 -23.38 -34.77
C LEU A 512 3.68 -23.80 -33.36
N GLU A 513 4.35 -24.81 -32.79
CA GLU A 513 4.18 -25.19 -31.38
C GLU A 513 4.52 -24.04 -30.44
N HIS A 514 5.63 -23.32 -30.71
CA HIS A 514 6.01 -22.16 -29.92
C HIS A 514 4.95 -21.05 -29.98
N VAL A 515 4.45 -20.73 -31.18
CA VAL A 515 3.37 -19.74 -31.38
C VAL A 515 2.07 -20.19 -30.70
N GLU A 516 1.75 -21.49 -30.73
CA GLU A 516 0.61 -22.06 -30.02
C GLU A 516 0.72 -21.83 -28.51
N VAL A 517 1.89 -22.11 -27.90
CA VAL A 517 2.14 -21.87 -26.47
C VAL A 517 1.97 -20.38 -26.12
N LEU A 518 2.52 -19.47 -26.94
CA LEU A 518 2.37 -18.03 -26.74
C LEU A 518 0.89 -17.59 -26.77
N ALA A 519 0.10 -18.16 -27.68
CA ALA A 519 -1.32 -17.87 -27.80
C ALA A 519 -2.16 -18.47 -26.67
N LEU A 520 -1.80 -19.63 -26.13
CA LEU A 520 -2.47 -20.21 -24.96
C LEU A 520 -2.21 -19.39 -23.69
N GLY A 521 -1.03 -18.77 -23.58
CA GLY A 521 -0.73 -17.81 -22.52
C GLY A 521 -1.48 -16.47 -22.63
N ASN A 522 -2.06 -16.16 -23.80
CA ASN A 522 -2.74 -14.89 -24.09
C ASN A 522 -4.06 -15.12 -24.82
N VAL A 523 -5.13 -15.27 -24.03
CA VAL A 523 -6.48 -15.61 -24.53
C VAL A 523 -7.31 -14.40 -24.99
N ASP A 524 -6.76 -13.18 -24.92
CA ASP A 524 -7.49 -11.98 -25.31
C ASP A 524 -7.76 -11.96 -26.84
N PRO A 525 -9.02 -11.75 -27.27
CA PRO A 525 -9.41 -11.80 -28.69
C PRO A 525 -8.86 -10.65 -29.55
N ARG A 526 -8.19 -9.66 -28.95
CA ARG A 526 -7.57 -8.51 -29.61
C ARG A 526 -6.04 -8.59 -29.65
N ILE A 527 -5.50 -9.72 -29.18
CA ILE A 527 -4.09 -10.10 -29.37
C ILE A 527 -4.02 -11.11 -30.51
N HIS A 528 -3.29 -10.72 -31.55
CA HIS A 528 -3.10 -11.48 -32.76
C HIS A 528 -1.63 -11.93 -32.86
N PHE A 529 -1.37 -13.00 -33.61
CA PHE A 529 -0.02 -13.57 -33.77
C PHE A 529 0.34 -13.62 -35.25
N ALA A 530 1.55 -13.19 -35.60
CA ALA A 530 2.04 -13.21 -36.97
C ALA A 530 3.46 -13.77 -37.05
N ILE A 531 3.65 -14.78 -37.91
CA ILE A 531 4.98 -15.25 -38.28
C ILE A 531 5.47 -14.38 -39.44
N LEU A 532 6.62 -13.71 -39.26
CA LEU A 532 7.29 -12.98 -40.33
C LEU A 532 8.46 -13.85 -40.83
N GLY A 533 8.23 -14.57 -41.92
CA GLY A 533 9.19 -15.54 -42.47
C GLY A 533 10.05 -14.96 -43.59
N ASP A 534 11.33 -15.30 -43.57
CA ASP A 534 12.18 -15.31 -44.78
C ASP A 534 12.75 -16.72 -44.95
N PHE A 535 13.22 -17.05 -46.14
CA PHE A 535 14.10 -18.21 -46.29
C PHE A 535 15.55 -17.89 -45.90
N ALA A 536 16.35 -18.94 -45.72
CA ALA A 536 17.81 -18.81 -45.59
C ALA A 536 18.45 -18.22 -46.85
N ASP A 537 19.60 -17.58 -46.68
CA ASP A 537 20.39 -16.98 -47.75
C ASP A 537 20.78 -18.05 -48.79
N ALA A 538 20.64 -17.74 -50.08
CA ALA A 538 20.79 -18.70 -51.16
C ALA A 538 21.53 -18.10 -52.38
N PRO A 539 22.19 -18.94 -53.21
CA PRO A 539 22.82 -18.48 -54.45
C PRO A 539 21.78 -18.16 -55.55
N THR A 540 20.54 -18.65 -55.41
CA THR A 540 19.43 -18.42 -56.34
C THR A 540 18.22 -17.83 -55.61
N ALA A 541 17.32 -17.18 -56.35
CA ALA A 541 16.12 -16.56 -55.77
C ALA A 541 15.20 -17.58 -55.09
N GLU A 542 15.04 -18.75 -55.71
CA GLU A 542 14.21 -19.86 -55.25
C GLU A 542 15.06 -21.15 -55.19
N LEU A 543 14.77 -22.01 -54.23
CA LEU A 543 15.34 -23.35 -54.05
C LEU A 543 14.22 -24.40 -54.10
N PRO A 544 14.49 -25.64 -54.55
CA PRO A 544 13.44 -26.66 -54.67
C PRO A 544 12.73 -27.03 -53.36
N ALA A 545 13.40 -26.87 -52.21
CA ALA A 545 12.83 -27.19 -50.89
C ALA A 545 11.97 -26.06 -50.30
N ASP A 546 11.99 -24.87 -50.90
CA ASP A 546 11.31 -23.69 -50.37
C ASP A 546 9.78 -23.89 -50.32
N ASP A 547 9.20 -24.48 -51.37
CA ASP A 547 7.76 -24.70 -51.50
C ASP A 547 7.24 -25.64 -50.41
N GLU A 548 7.95 -26.74 -50.13
CA GLU A 548 7.55 -27.71 -49.10
C GLU A 548 7.54 -27.08 -47.70
N ILE A 549 8.57 -26.27 -47.40
CA ILE A 549 8.69 -25.56 -46.12
C ILE A 549 7.57 -24.52 -45.96
N LEU A 550 7.30 -23.76 -47.03
CA LEU A 550 6.29 -22.70 -47.00
C LEU A 550 4.87 -23.26 -46.95
N ASP A 551 4.61 -24.38 -47.63
CA ASP A 551 3.35 -25.09 -47.58
C ASP A 551 3.07 -25.67 -46.19
N ALA A 552 4.09 -26.22 -45.52
CA ALA A 552 3.98 -26.65 -44.13
C ALA A 552 3.60 -25.49 -43.20
N ALA A 553 4.20 -24.31 -43.38
CA ALA A 553 3.90 -23.12 -42.59
C ALA A 553 2.46 -22.62 -42.85
N ARG A 554 2.03 -22.60 -44.12
CA ARG A 554 0.66 -22.23 -44.50
C ARG A 554 -0.36 -23.17 -43.89
N ALA A 555 -0.16 -24.48 -44.04
CA ALA A 555 -1.06 -25.50 -43.49
C ALA A 555 -1.14 -25.42 -41.96
N GLY A 556 0.00 -25.22 -41.30
CA GLY A 556 0.07 -25.07 -39.85
C GLY A 556 -0.69 -23.87 -39.31
N VAL A 557 -0.51 -22.68 -39.91
CA VAL A 557 -1.25 -21.48 -39.50
C VAL A 557 -2.75 -21.61 -39.72
N LEU A 558 -3.17 -22.23 -40.83
CA LEU A 558 -4.60 -22.53 -41.08
C LEU A 558 -5.16 -23.49 -40.01
N ALA A 559 -4.40 -24.53 -39.65
CA ALA A 559 -4.80 -25.47 -38.60
C ALA A 559 -4.89 -24.79 -37.22
N LEU A 560 -3.97 -23.88 -36.89
CA LEU A 560 -4.03 -23.09 -35.66
C LEU A 560 -5.27 -22.18 -35.63
N ASN A 561 -5.60 -21.50 -36.72
CA ASN A 561 -6.83 -20.70 -36.80
C ASN A 561 -8.09 -21.57 -36.66
N ALA A 562 -8.12 -22.76 -37.27
CA ALA A 562 -9.25 -23.67 -37.14
C ALA A 562 -9.45 -24.16 -35.69
N ARG A 563 -8.36 -24.47 -34.97
CA ARG A 563 -8.40 -24.98 -33.59
C ARG A 563 -8.61 -23.89 -32.54
N LEU A 564 -7.88 -22.79 -32.65
CA LEU A 564 -7.75 -21.76 -31.61
C LEU A 564 -8.34 -20.40 -32.02
N GLY A 565 -8.78 -20.23 -33.26
CA GLY A 565 -9.38 -18.98 -33.74
C GLY A 565 -10.79 -18.72 -33.25
N GLN A 566 -11.43 -19.67 -32.54
CA GLN A 566 -12.81 -19.54 -32.01
C GLN A 566 -13.83 -19.13 -33.11
N GLY A 567 -13.70 -19.70 -34.30
CA GLY A 567 -14.53 -19.37 -35.47
C GLY A 567 -14.04 -18.17 -36.28
N ARG A 568 -12.94 -17.52 -35.88
CA ARG A 568 -12.28 -16.44 -36.61
C ARG A 568 -10.99 -16.93 -37.28
N THR A 569 -10.64 -16.31 -38.41
CA THR A 569 -9.40 -16.60 -39.17
C THR A 569 -8.35 -15.49 -39.05
N ASP A 570 -8.54 -14.57 -38.11
CA ASP A 570 -7.69 -13.40 -37.92
C ASP A 570 -6.78 -13.51 -36.71
N ARG A 571 -6.73 -14.68 -36.03
CA ARG A 571 -5.91 -14.86 -34.81
C ARG A 571 -4.44 -15.15 -35.13
N PHE A 572 -4.17 -16.01 -36.11
CA PHE A 572 -2.83 -16.37 -36.55
C PHE A 572 -2.60 -15.96 -37.99
N HIS A 573 -1.43 -15.38 -38.27
CA HIS A 573 -1.04 -14.89 -39.59
C HIS A 573 0.33 -15.42 -39.99
N LEU A 574 0.52 -15.60 -41.30
CA LEU A 574 1.83 -15.85 -41.91
C LEU A 574 2.08 -14.77 -42.94
N PHE A 575 3.23 -14.11 -42.85
CA PHE A 575 3.75 -13.20 -43.87
C PHE A 575 5.13 -13.68 -44.27
N HIS A 576 5.27 -14.14 -45.52
CA HIS A 576 6.54 -14.65 -46.02
C HIS A 576 7.05 -13.84 -47.21
N ARG A 577 8.33 -13.44 -47.14
CA ARG A 577 8.97 -12.56 -48.13
C ARG A 577 9.78 -13.31 -49.17
N ALA A 578 9.84 -12.75 -50.38
CA ALA A 578 10.77 -13.21 -51.42
C ALA A 578 12.22 -12.88 -51.05
N ARG A 579 13.17 -13.74 -51.46
CA ARG A 579 14.59 -13.37 -51.47
C ARG A 579 14.83 -12.27 -52.52
N GLN A 580 15.75 -11.37 -52.23
CA GLN A 580 16.21 -10.31 -53.15
C GLN A 580 17.72 -10.37 -53.30
N TRP A 581 18.21 -10.09 -54.51
CA TRP A 581 19.65 -10.08 -54.78
C TRP A 581 20.36 -8.96 -53.99
N ASN A 582 21.36 -9.32 -53.20
CA ASN A 582 22.22 -8.37 -52.51
C ASN A 582 23.61 -8.33 -53.18
N PRO A 583 23.97 -7.22 -53.87
CA PRO A 583 25.27 -7.11 -54.55
C PRO A 583 26.46 -7.07 -53.59
N GLY A 584 26.27 -6.65 -52.33
CA GLY A 584 27.35 -6.59 -51.34
C GLY A 584 27.74 -7.95 -50.76
N GLU A 585 26.79 -8.89 -50.68
CA GLU A 585 27.03 -10.25 -50.19
C GLU A 585 27.10 -11.29 -51.30
N GLY A 586 26.70 -10.94 -52.54
CA GLY A 586 26.72 -11.85 -53.68
C GLY A 586 25.71 -13.00 -53.56
N SER A 587 24.60 -12.78 -52.84
CA SER A 587 23.60 -13.81 -52.52
C SER A 587 22.18 -13.24 -52.56
N TRP A 588 21.20 -14.12 -52.74
CA TRP A 588 19.78 -13.83 -52.57
C TRP A 588 19.41 -13.97 -51.10
N ILE A 589 18.96 -12.87 -50.48
CA ILE A 589 18.67 -12.81 -49.04
C ILE A 589 17.33 -12.13 -48.78
N GLY A 590 16.79 -12.29 -47.57
CA GLY A 590 15.72 -11.42 -47.08
C GLY A 590 16.26 -10.00 -46.87
N TRP A 591 15.66 -8.99 -47.53
CA TRP A 591 16.08 -7.59 -47.43
C TRP A 591 16.15 -7.16 -45.95
N GLU A 592 17.30 -6.59 -45.54
CA GLU A 592 17.64 -6.18 -44.17
C GLU A 592 17.37 -7.22 -43.05
N ARG A 593 17.24 -8.52 -43.38
CA ARG A 593 17.03 -9.64 -42.45
C ARG A 593 15.95 -9.33 -41.39
N LYS A 594 16.26 -9.43 -40.08
CA LYS A 594 15.30 -9.19 -38.97
C LYS A 594 14.72 -7.77 -39.01
N ARG A 595 15.54 -6.76 -39.32
CA ARG A 595 15.08 -5.36 -39.37
C ARG A 595 14.10 -5.15 -40.54
N GLY A 596 14.46 -5.65 -41.72
CA GLY A 596 13.63 -5.46 -42.91
C GLY A 596 12.26 -6.12 -42.79
N LYS A 597 12.17 -7.33 -42.22
CA LYS A 597 10.88 -7.99 -41.93
C LYS A 597 9.92 -7.08 -41.18
N ILE A 598 10.41 -6.45 -40.11
CA ILE A 598 9.62 -5.60 -39.21
C ILE A 598 9.30 -4.27 -39.89
N GLU A 599 10.26 -3.66 -40.58
CA GLU A 599 10.08 -2.39 -41.27
C GLU A 599 9.03 -2.49 -42.38
N GLU A 600 9.09 -3.57 -43.16
CA GLU A 600 8.14 -3.85 -44.22
C GLU A 600 6.76 -4.25 -43.70
N PHE A 601 6.69 -5.01 -42.61
CA PHE A 601 5.43 -5.29 -41.94
C PHE A 601 4.77 -4.01 -41.41
N ASN A 602 5.54 -3.10 -40.82
CA ASN A 602 5.02 -1.79 -40.40
C ASN A 602 4.51 -0.96 -41.58
N ARG A 603 5.15 -1.06 -42.76
CA ARG A 603 4.64 -0.44 -43.99
C ARG A 603 3.31 -1.07 -44.42
N LEU A 604 3.20 -2.39 -44.36
CA LEU A 604 1.98 -3.13 -44.69
C LEU A 604 0.81 -2.72 -43.78
N LEU A 605 1.02 -2.64 -42.47
CA LEU A 605 0.02 -2.17 -41.51
C LEU A 605 -0.46 -0.73 -41.79
N ARG A 606 0.39 0.08 -42.41
CA ARG A 606 0.08 1.46 -42.83
C ARG A 606 -0.53 1.54 -44.24
N GLY A 607 -0.83 0.42 -44.88
CA GLY A 607 -1.51 0.33 -46.17
C GLY A 607 -0.58 0.28 -47.39
N ALA A 608 0.72 0.07 -47.21
CA ALA A 608 1.63 -0.14 -48.35
C ALA A 608 1.25 -1.43 -49.10
N LYS A 609 1.23 -1.37 -50.43
CA LYS A 609 0.94 -2.52 -51.31
C LYS A 609 2.17 -3.04 -52.05
N ASP A 610 3.29 -2.33 -51.94
CA ASP A 610 4.55 -2.57 -52.64
C ASP A 610 5.56 -3.35 -51.78
N THR A 611 5.07 -4.29 -50.97
CA THR A 611 5.91 -5.14 -50.13
C THR A 611 6.34 -6.41 -50.85
N SER A 612 7.49 -6.96 -50.48
CA SER A 612 8.04 -8.24 -50.93
C SER A 612 7.39 -9.47 -50.28
N PHE A 613 6.37 -9.29 -49.43
CA PHE A 613 5.54 -10.39 -48.93
C PHE A 613 4.80 -11.06 -50.10
N ARG A 614 5.25 -12.25 -50.48
CA ARG A 614 4.64 -13.06 -51.55
C ARG A 614 3.50 -13.93 -51.05
N VAL A 615 3.59 -14.40 -49.81
CA VAL A 615 2.58 -15.27 -49.20
C VAL A 615 2.04 -14.61 -47.95
N HIS A 616 0.71 -14.51 -47.91
CA HIS A 616 -0.07 -14.05 -46.78
C HIS A 616 -1.13 -15.11 -46.42
N VAL A 617 -1.21 -15.47 -45.15
CA VAL A 617 -2.24 -16.36 -44.60
C VAL A 617 -2.85 -15.66 -43.39
N GLY A 618 -4.19 -15.66 -43.30
CA GLY A 618 -4.94 -14.92 -42.29
C GLY A 618 -5.84 -13.86 -42.91
N ASP A 619 -6.80 -13.34 -42.14
CA ASP A 619 -7.72 -12.30 -42.61
C ASP A 619 -7.05 -10.90 -42.57
N PRO A 620 -6.79 -10.25 -43.72
CA PRO A 620 -6.12 -8.97 -43.77
C PRO A 620 -6.97 -7.79 -43.24
N GLU A 621 -8.28 -7.95 -43.06
CA GLU A 621 -9.16 -6.87 -42.62
C GLU A 621 -8.81 -6.34 -41.21
N VAL A 622 -8.18 -7.17 -40.39
CA VAL A 622 -7.75 -6.76 -39.05
C VAL A 622 -6.53 -5.84 -39.06
N LEU A 623 -5.71 -5.85 -40.11
CA LEU A 623 -4.40 -5.18 -40.14
C LEU A 623 -4.46 -3.66 -39.88
N PRO A 624 -5.39 -2.89 -40.50
CA PRO A 624 -5.49 -1.45 -40.24
C PRO A 624 -5.89 -1.10 -38.80
N SER A 625 -6.50 -2.06 -38.07
CA SER A 625 -6.91 -1.87 -36.68
C SER A 625 -5.78 -2.13 -35.67
N ILE A 626 -4.67 -2.75 -36.11
CA ILE A 626 -3.53 -3.04 -35.23
C ILE A 626 -2.81 -1.75 -34.89
N ARG A 627 -2.75 -1.43 -33.59
CA ARG A 627 -2.08 -0.23 -33.07
C ARG A 627 -0.66 -0.51 -32.60
N TYR A 628 -0.43 -1.69 -32.03
CA TYR A 628 0.84 -2.07 -31.41
C TYR A 628 1.39 -3.36 -32.01
N CYS A 629 2.72 -3.42 -32.15
CA CYS A 629 3.44 -4.64 -32.51
C CYS A 629 4.42 -5.02 -31.41
N ILE A 630 4.36 -6.26 -30.94
CA ILE A 630 5.31 -6.82 -29.98
C ILE A 630 6.17 -7.82 -30.74
N THR A 631 7.47 -7.57 -30.83
CA THR A 631 8.42 -8.49 -31.48
C THR A 631 9.05 -9.40 -30.45
N LEU A 632 9.05 -10.71 -30.72
CA LEU A 632 9.74 -11.72 -29.92
C LEU A 632 11.13 -12.09 -30.49
#